data_AF-A0A7R9LXP5-F1
#
_entry.id   AF-A0A7R9LXP5-F1
#
_cell.length_a   1.000
_cell.length_b   1.000
_cell.length_c   1.000
_cell.angle_alpha   90.00
_cell.angle_beta   90.00
_cell.angle_gamma   90.00
#
_symmetry.space_group_name_H-M   'P 1'
#
loop_
_entity.id
_entity.type
_entity.pdbx_description
1 polymer ?
#
loop_
_entity_poly.entity_id
_entity_poly.type
_entity_poly.pdbx_seq_one_letter_code
_entity_poly.pdbx_strand_id
1 'polypeptide(L)'
;MLFGHIYWWTASYLPSNNVYGLGENTHPSLRHNLNYKTWPIFTKDNPPDSGDQKNNYGQHPFYTVLESNGNSHGILLLNSNAMEYTLMPAPAVSVKTIGGILDFFVFVGDNPEHDVQYIDSDYKFWSRDFTIDPNNFKDLPQLINDTQTKYNLKWTPIIDPGVQGNEANYSIFSDGNNKNVFIKWPKSVPIQDRHNPDGIDTTHDNMYGRVWPPGPVAFPDYFKNVTQDWYKDCYKHLYDIGWKFNGLWINLDMNEPVSVEFGSGFNITCPHNQYDNIPIEIKAYWVHNMDRLSRGSLCMIGVQGNSGEYKHYDVHSLYGLTMAITTRKALNEITNKRGFVLSRSTFVSSGQYTGHWLGDNHSKWSHIKDSCKNKQLSQTQCQERGCIYDPVKDKPEIPYCYFNAAKLGYRIDSTKDTDFGLEATLKLKDSAKDTKLVTQLDALKTEVTYLTENILRVKIFDANNKRYETLGLTSKGKFGHIYWWTASYLPSNNVYGLGENTHPSLRHNLNYKTWPLFTKDNAPNSQDEKNNYGQHPFYTVLESNGNSHGILLLNSNAMEYTLMPAPAVSVKTIGGILDFFVFVGDNPEHVIQLYTSLIGRTFMPSFWAFGFQISKWGYHNTSQVKACVERQIKHEVPYDVQYVDSDYKEAQGRDFTIDPVHYKDLPQLISDTQTKYNLHWTPIIDPAIQGNQANYTIFSEGNDKNVFIKWPKSIPIQDRHNPDKIDITHDDMYGRVWPPGPVAWPDFLKNVTHNWWIDNLNHLHSIGWKFNSLWIDMNEPITFDSGEGYNIQCPHNQYDNIPIEIKALWVHGFDRLSRSTLCMVGVQGES
;
A
#
# COMPACT_ATOMS: atom_id res chain seq x y z
N MET A 1 -30.72 11.76 -36.19
CA MET A 1 -30.86 10.97 -34.95
C MET A 1 -32.29 10.46 -34.86
N LEU A 2 -32.49 9.22 -34.42
CA LEU A 2 -33.79 8.58 -34.18
C LEU A 2 -33.81 8.04 -32.74
N PHE A 3 -34.86 8.34 -31.98
CA PHE A 3 -35.01 7.92 -30.58
C PHE A 3 -36.30 7.12 -30.41
N GLY A 4 -36.21 5.95 -29.79
CA GLY A 4 -37.32 5.11 -29.38
C GLY A 4 -37.28 4.82 -27.89
N HIS A 5 -38.33 4.21 -27.34
CA HIS A 5 -38.46 3.93 -25.91
C HIS A 5 -37.36 3.02 -25.33
N ILE A 6 -36.70 2.22 -26.17
CA ILE A 6 -35.70 1.22 -25.76
C ILE A 6 -34.44 1.20 -26.65
N TYR A 7 -34.31 2.15 -27.60
CA TYR A 7 -33.15 2.24 -28.47
C TYR A 7 -32.97 3.67 -28.99
N TRP A 8 -31.75 4.03 -29.37
CA TRP A 8 -31.50 5.23 -30.16
C TRP A 8 -30.47 4.96 -31.25
N TRP A 9 -30.53 5.77 -32.31
CA TRP A 9 -29.68 5.67 -33.49
C TRP A 9 -29.21 7.06 -33.90
N THR A 10 -27.89 7.25 -34.00
CA THR A 10 -27.27 8.45 -34.57
C THR A 10 -26.40 8.11 -35.77
N ALA A 11 -26.22 9.09 -36.67
CA ALA A 11 -25.24 9.04 -37.73
C ALA A 11 -24.58 10.41 -37.84
N SER A 12 -23.26 10.42 -37.94
CA SER A 12 -22.43 11.62 -37.99
C SER A 12 -21.48 11.53 -39.19
N TYR A 13 -21.35 12.64 -39.92
CA TYR A 13 -20.36 12.76 -41.00
C TYR A 13 -18.96 12.94 -40.39
N LEU A 14 -17.96 12.32 -41.02
CA LEU A 14 -16.56 12.39 -40.62
C LEU A 14 -15.80 13.29 -41.60
N PRO A 15 -14.87 14.13 -41.12
CA PRO A 15 -14.13 15.05 -41.99
C PRO A 15 -13.04 14.36 -42.83
N SER A 16 -12.78 13.07 -42.60
CA SER A 16 -11.72 12.31 -43.28
C SER A 16 -12.03 10.81 -43.33
N ASN A 17 -11.34 10.11 -44.25
CA ASN A 17 -11.40 8.66 -44.40
C ASN A 17 -10.45 7.91 -43.45
N ASN A 18 -9.61 8.62 -42.70
CA ASN A 18 -8.62 8.00 -41.81
C ASN A 18 -9.20 7.80 -40.40
N VAL A 19 -9.98 6.73 -40.24
CA VAL A 19 -10.61 6.38 -38.96
C VAL A 19 -9.85 5.24 -38.29
N TYR A 20 -9.55 5.38 -37.00
CA TYR A 20 -8.81 4.44 -36.18
C TYR A 20 -9.53 4.16 -34.86
N GLY A 21 -9.39 2.94 -34.35
CA GLY A 21 -10.13 2.48 -33.16
C GLY A 21 -11.61 2.25 -33.44
N LEU A 22 -12.28 1.52 -32.53
CA LEU A 22 -13.74 1.32 -32.34
C LEU A 22 -13.95 -0.07 -31.71
N GLY A 23 -13.77 -0.17 -30.39
CA GLY A 23 -13.91 -1.42 -29.64
C GLY A 23 -12.79 -2.42 -29.86
N GLU A 24 -12.84 -3.53 -29.13
CA GLU A 24 -11.89 -4.64 -29.28
C GLU A 24 -12.42 -5.61 -30.35
N ASN A 25 -12.26 -5.23 -31.61
CA ASN A 25 -12.66 -6.04 -32.76
C ASN A 25 -11.42 -6.40 -33.59
N THR A 26 -11.39 -7.61 -34.15
CA THR A 26 -10.31 -8.02 -35.06
C THR A 26 -10.51 -7.43 -36.44
N HIS A 27 -9.51 -6.70 -36.93
CA HIS A 27 -9.51 -6.09 -38.25
C HIS A 27 -8.23 -6.41 -39.01
N PRO A 28 -8.28 -6.55 -40.35
CA PRO A 28 -7.11 -6.85 -41.17
C PRO A 28 -6.14 -5.67 -41.32
N SER A 29 -6.50 -4.47 -40.85
CA SER A 29 -5.68 -3.27 -40.94
C SER A 29 -5.95 -2.32 -39.78
N LEU A 30 -4.92 -1.59 -39.35
CA LEU A 30 -4.98 -0.58 -38.28
C LEU A 30 -5.96 0.57 -38.60
N ARG A 31 -6.00 0.99 -39.88
CA ARG A 31 -7.00 1.95 -40.39
C ARG A 31 -8.27 1.20 -40.80
N HIS A 32 -9.44 1.69 -40.40
CA HIS A 32 -10.71 1.11 -40.83
C HIS A 32 -11.01 1.37 -42.30
N ASN A 33 -11.61 0.38 -42.96
CA ASN A 33 -12.13 0.51 -44.31
C ASN A 33 -13.59 1.01 -44.25
N LEU A 34 -13.89 2.10 -44.97
CA LEU A 34 -15.22 2.70 -45.06
C LEU A 34 -16.08 1.99 -46.13
N ASN A 35 -16.64 0.82 -45.80
CA ASN A 35 -17.27 -0.08 -46.78
C ASN A 35 -18.67 -0.57 -46.40
N TYR A 36 -19.42 0.20 -45.60
CA TYR A 36 -20.76 -0.13 -45.11
C TYR A 36 -20.81 -1.36 -44.20
N LYS A 37 -19.68 -1.77 -43.64
CA LYS A 37 -19.61 -2.85 -42.65
C LYS A 37 -20.10 -2.37 -41.29
N THR A 38 -20.78 -3.27 -40.59
CA THR A 38 -21.30 -3.08 -39.23
C THR A 38 -20.54 -4.00 -38.27
N TRP A 39 -20.16 -3.46 -37.12
CA TRP A 39 -19.49 -4.21 -36.07
C TRP A 39 -20.25 -4.04 -34.75
N PRO A 40 -20.42 -5.13 -33.99
CA PRO A 40 -20.99 -5.04 -32.65
C PRO A 40 -19.95 -4.47 -31.67
N ILE A 41 -20.44 -3.83 -30.61
CA ILE A 41 -19.67 -3.38 -29.45
C ILE A 41 -20.44 -3.85 -28.22
N PHE A 42 -20.01 -4.97 -27.66
CA PHE A 42 -20.49 -5.50 -26.39
C PHE A 42 -19.48 -6.53 -25.88
N THR A 43 -19.14 -6.54 -24.59
CA THR A 43 -18.15 -7.50 -24.07
C THR A 43 -18.66 -8.94 -24.16
N LYS A 44 -17.90 -9.83 -24.81
CA LYS A 44 -18.13 -11.29 -24.81
C LYS A 44 -16.81 -12.03 -24.77
N ASP A 45 -16.80 -13.16 -24.07
CA ASP A 45 -15.66 -14.07 -23.99
C ASP A 45 -15.50 -14.85 -25.31
N ASN A 46 -15.01 -14.16 -26.34
CA ASN A 46 -14.64 -14.74 -27.62
C ASN A 46 -13.16 -14.43 -27.92
N PRO A 47 -12.38 -15.43 -28.32
CA PRO A 47 -10.99 -15.20 -28.72
C PRO A 47 -10.88 -14.40 -30.02
N PRO A 48 -9.75 -13.70 -30.24
CA PRO A 48 -9.53 -12.85 -31.41
C PRO A 48 -9.65 -13.61 -32.73
N ASP A 49 -9.38 -14.91 -32.74
CA ASP A 49 -9.42 -15.76 -33.93
C ASP A 49 -10.86 -16.14 -34.36
N SER A 50 -11.88 -15.65 -33.65
CA SER A 50 -13.28 -16.03 -33.87
C SER A 50 -13.90 -15.41 -35.14
N GLY A 51 -13.26 -14.44 -35.79
CA GLY A 51 -13.63 -13.87 -37.10
C GLY A 51 -14.07 -12.39 -37.06
N ASP A 52 -13.95 -11.68 -38.21
CA ASP A 52 -14.35 -10.27 -38.38
C ASP A 52 -15.83 -10.05 -37.96
N GLN A 53 -16.14 -8.89 -37.37
CA GLN A 53 -17.50 -8.49 -36.90
C GLN A 53 -18.05 -9.26 -35.68
N LYS A 54 -17.18 -9.71 -34.76
CA LYS A 54 -17.60 -10.33 -33.50
C LYS A 54 -17.10 -9.56 -32.28
N ASN A 55 -17.90 -9.58 -31.23
CA ASN A 55 -17.56 -9.09 -29.91
C ASN A 55 -16.42 -9.91 -29.29
N ASN A 56 -15.36 -9.26 -28.81
CA ASN A 56 -14.30 -9.86 -28.00
C ASN A 56 -14.33 -9.35 -26.54
N TYR A 57 -13.20 -9.48 -25.83
CA TYR A 57 -13.10 -9.34 -24.37
C TYR A 57 -13.49 -7.95 -23.84
N GLY A 58 -13.29 -6.89 -24.62
CA GLY A 58 -13.44 -5.50 -24.19
C GLY A 58 -14.41 -4.65 -25.03
N GLN A 59 -15.03 -3.68 -24.36
CA GLN A 59 -15.87 -2.66 -24.95
C GLN A 59 -15.17 -1.30 -24.80
N HIS A 60 -14.67 -0.76 -25.91
CA HIS A 60 -14.05 0.57 -25.95
C HIS A 60 -14.62 1.40 -27.11
N PRO A 61 -15.81 2.01 -26.95
CA PRO A 61 -16.48 2.78 -28.01
C PRO A 61 -15.83 4.16 -28.22
N PHE A 62 -14.53 4.15 -28.53
CA PHE A 62 -13.72 5.31 -28.86
C PHE A 62 -13.17 5.18 -30.28
N TYR A 63 -13.16 6.29 -31.01
CA TYR A 63 -12.58 6.36 -32.33
C TYR A 63 -11.87 7.67 -32.56
N THR A 64 -10.77 7.63 -33.32
CA THR A 64 -10.00 8.81 -33.72
C THR A 64 -10.10 8.98 -35.22
N VAL A 65 -10.33 10.22 -35.65
CA VAL A 65 -10.28 10.60 -37.05
C VAL A 65 -9.09 11.51 -37.27
N LEU A 66 -8.22 11.12 -38.19
CA LEU A 66 -7.08 11.93 -38.62
C LEU A 66 -7.44 12.70 -39.88
N GLU A 67 -7.47 14.02 -39.78
CA GLU A 67 -7.79 14.92 -40.89
C GLU A 67 -6.59 15.08 -41.83
N SER A 68 -6.87 15.44 -43.09
CA SER A 68 -5.83 15.63 -44.12
C SER A 68 -4.89 16.81 -43.85
N ASN A 69 -5.28 17.73 -42.97
CA ASN A 69 -4.48 18.87 -42.52
C ASN A 69 -3.53 18.53 -41.36
N GLY A 70 -3.55 17.29 -40.85
CA GLY A 70 -2.72 16.83 -39.72
C GLY A 70 -3.39 16.93 -38.35
N ASN A 71 -4.58 17.56 -38.26
CA ASN A 71 -5.35 17.61 -37.03
C ASN A 71 -6.00 16.25 -36.76
N SER A 72 -6.26 15.95 -35.48
CA SER A 72 -7.02 14.77 -35.11
C SER A 72 -8.11 15.13 -34.10
N HIS A 73 -9.18 14.36 -34.10
CA HIS A 73 -10.12 14.40 -33.01
C HIS A 73 -10.54 12.98 -32.63
N GLY A 74 -10.66 12.75 -31.33
CA GLY A 74 -11.19 11.53 -30.74
C GLY A 74 -12.65 11.73 -30.37
N ILE A 75 -13.48 10.71 -30.56
CA ILE A 75 -14.84 10.68 -30.07
C ILE A 75 -15.01 9.45 -29.19
N LEU A 76 -15.27 9.66 -27.91
CA LEU A 76 -15.70 8.61 -26.98
C LEU A 76 -17.21 8.66 -26.86
N LEU A 77 -17.86 7.51 -27.07
CA LEU A 77 -19.28 7.35 -26.80
C LEU A 77 -19.47 6.62 -25.46
N LEU A 78 -19.87 7.34 -24.42
CA LEU A 78 -20.04 6.78 -23.08
C LEU A 78 -21.42 6.10 -22.95
N ASN A 79 -21.50 4.85 -23.41
CA ASN A 79 -22.68 4.02 -23.25
C ASN A 79 -22.28 2.56 -23.00
N SER A 80 -22.82 1.97 -21.93
CA SER A 80 -22.54 0.58 -21.50
C SER A 80 -23.51 -0.44 -22.08
N ASN A 81 -24.61 -0.01 -22.71
CA ASN A 81 -25.54 -0.93 -23.36
C ASN A 81 -24.91 -1.53 -24.62
N ALA A 82 -25.49 -2.62 -25.14
CA ALA A 82 -24.99 -3.23 -26.37
C ALA A 82 -25.18 -2.26 -27.54
N MET A 83 -24.11 -2.06 -28.31
CA MET A 83 -24.09 -1.15 -29.44
C MET A 83 -23.64 -1.84 -30.71
N GLU A 84 -23.89 -1.19 -31.83
CA GLU A 84 -23.26 -1.49 -33.10
C GLU A 84 -22.85 -0.17 -33.76
N TYR A 85 -21.71 -0.18 -34.46
CA TYR A 85 -21.30 0.92 -35.31
C TYR A 85 -21.20 0.46 -36.76
N THR A 86 -21.53 1.35 -37.69
CA THR A 86 -21.45 1.13 -39.14
C THR A 86 -20.65 2.26 -39.76
N LEU A 87 -19.58 1.90 -40.49
CA LEU A 87 -18.76 2.87 -41.22
C LEU A 87 -19.18 2.91 -42.68
N MET A 88 -19.65 4.06 -43.16
CA MET A 88 -20.21 4.21 -44.50
C MET A 88 -19.16 4.71 -45.51
N PRO A 89 -19.28 4.38 -46.81
CA PRO A 89 -18.37 4.83 -47.88
C PRO A 89 -18.34 6.35 -48.08
N ALA A 90 -19.46 7.04 -47.85
CA ALA A 90 -19.42 8.47 -47.58
C ALA A 90 -18.93 8.59 -46.12
N PRO A 91 -17.78 9.22 -45.84
CA PRO A 91 -17.13 9.18 -44.54
C PRO A 91 -18.09 9.61 -43.44
N ALA A 92 -18.68 8.62 -42.81
CA ALA A 92 -19.72 8.78 -41.82
C ALA A 92 -19.74 7.53 -40.95
N VAL A 93 -19.97 7.74 -39.66
CA VAL A 93 -20.19 6.68 -38.68
C VAL A 93 -21.63 6.73 -38.21
N SER A 94 -22.27 5.57 -38.20
CA SER A 94 -23.60 5.37 -37.64
C SER A 94 -23.50 4.50 -36.41
N VAL A 95 -24.03 4.94 -35.28
CA VAL A 95 -24.06 4.15 -34.04
C VAL A 95 -25.51 3.90 -33.62
N LYS A 96 -25.82 2.62 -33.36
CA LYS A 96 -27.10 2.19 -32.78
C LYS A 96 -26.85 1.53 -31.44
N THR A 97 -27.75 1.72 -30.49
CA THR A 97 -27.66 1.13 -29.15
C THR A 97 -29.02 0.77 -28.60
N ILE A 98 -29.06 -0.29 -27.79
CA ILE A 98 -30.25 -0.73 -27.05
C ILE A 98 -30.34 0.00 -25.69
N GLY A 99 -30.70 1.29 -25.75
CA GLY A 99 -30.95 2.11 -24.57
C GLY A 99 -29.74 2.90 -24.06
N GLY A 100 -29.91 3.59 -22.93
CA GLY A 100 -28.90 4.47 -22.35
C GLY A 100 -28.96 5.90 -22.89
N ILE A 101 -28.10 6.76 -22.34
CA ILE A 101 -28.01 8.18 -22.69
C ILE A 101 -27.04 8.34 -23.87
N LEU A 102 -27.37 9.21 -24.82
CA LEU A 102 -26.43 9.63 -25.87
C LEU A 102 -25.47 10.65 -25.24
N ASP A 103 -24.33 10.18 -24.73
CA ASP A 103 -23.28 11.01 -24.13
C ASP A 103 -21.98 10.85 -24.93
N PHE A 104 -21.54 11.91 -25.60
CA PHE A 104 -20.34 11.90 -26.45
C PHE A 104 -19.34 12.94 -25.97
N PHE A 105 -18.09 12.51 -25.83
CA PHE A 105 -16.96 13.38 -25.53
C PHE A 105 -16.15 13.54 -26.80
N VAL A 106 -16.02 14.79 -27.26
CA VAL A 106 -15.18 15.14 -28.40
C VAL A 106 -13.86 15.67 -27.85
N PHE A 107 -12.80 14.92 -28.11
CA PHE A 107 -11.43 15.30 -27.77
C PHE A 107 -10.83 15.95 -28.99
N VAL A 108 -10.59 17.26 -28.92
CA VAL A 108 -9.89 18.01 -29.97
C VAL A 108 -8.55 18.43 -29.36
N GLY A 109 -7.45 17.98 -29.95
CA GLY A 109 -6.12 18.29 -29.45
C GLY A 109 -5.04 17.97 -30.48
N ASP A 110 -3.91 18.66 -30.37
CA ASP A 110 -2.70 18.32 -31.11
C ASP A 110 -2.19 16.94 -30.63
N ASN A 111 -1.65 16.15 -31.56
CA ASN A 111 -1.31 14.73 -31.38
C ASN A 111 -0.59 14.43 -30.03
N PRO A 112 -0.99 13.41 -29.26
CA PRO A 112 -0.20 12.94 -28.13
C PRO A 112 1.10 12.30 -28.62
N GLU A 113 2.24 12.75 -28.11
CA GLU A 113 3.52 12.08 -28.32
C GLU A 113 3.48 10.71 -27.61
N HIS A 114 3.82 9.65 -28.35
CA HIS A 114 4.07 8.33 -27.78
C HIS A 114 5.57 8.25 -27.47
N ASP A 115 5.92 8.02 -26.21
CA ASP A 115 7.31 8.26 -25.75
C ASP A 115 8.12 6.99 -25.49
N VAL A 116 7.46 5.83 -25.39
CA VAL A 116 8.09 4.54 -25.07
C VAL A 116 7.52 3.42 -25.93
N GLN A 117 8.40 2.60 -26.49
CA GLN A 117 8.06 1.43 -27.30
C GLN A 117 8.74 0.17 -26.75
N TYR A 118 7.94 -0.90 -26.61
CA TYR A 118 8.39 -2.25 -26.27
C TYR A 118 8.34 -3.13 -27.51
N ILE A 119 9.24 -4.10 -27.59
CA ILE A 119 9.24 -5.11 -28.64
C ILE A 119 9.59 -6.46 -28.04
N ASP A 120 8.72 -7.43 -28.31
CA ASP A 120 8.83 -8.80 -27.87
C ASP A 120 9.95 -9.54 -28.63
N SER A 121 10.31 -10.73 -28.16
CA SER A 121 11.32 -11.66 -28.66
C SER A 121 11.24 -12.02 -30.15
N ASP A 122 10.18 -11.63 -30.86
CA ASP A 122 9.98 -11.83 -32.31
C ASP A 122 11.15 -11.33 -33.17
N TYR A 123 11.87 -10.32 -32.68
CA TYR A 123 13.01 -9.76 -33.41
C TYR A 123 14.22 -10.69 -33.48
N LYS A 124 14.32 -11.67 -32.59
CA LYS A 124 15.51 -12.51 -32.41
C LYS A 124 15.63 -13.46 -33.58
N PHE A 125 16.82 -13.58 -34.17
CA PHE A 125 17.05 -14.56 -35.22
C PHE A 125 16.94 -15.98 -34.63
N TRP A 126 15.89 -16.71 -34.98
CA TRP A 126 15.60 -18.05 -34.44
C TRP A 126 15.51 -18.08 -32.90
N SER A 127 14.93 -17.04 -32.28
CA SER A 127 14.79 -16.91 -30.81
C SER A 127 16.14 -16.87 -30.05
N ARG A 128 17.25 -16.57 -30.73
CA ARG A 128 18.57 -16.48 -30.10
C ARG A 128 18.82 -15.10 -29.49
N ASP A 129 19.24 -15.09 -28.24
CA ASP A 129 19.60 -13.85 -27.56
C ASP A 129 20.76 -13.13 -28.27
N PHE A 130 20.75 -11.80 -28.16
CA PHE A 130 21.75 -10.90 -28.75
C PHE A 130 21.84 -10.96 -30.29
N THR A 131 20.75 -11.31 -30.98
CA THR A 131 20.67 -11.30 -32.45
C THR A 131 19.45 -10.51 -32.96
N ILE A 132 19.49 -10.10 -34.24
CA ILE A 132 18.37 -9.49 -34.97
C ILE A 132 18.11 -10.33 -36.21
N ASP A 133 16.86 -10.70 -36.47
CA ASP A 133 16.48 -11.43 -37.69
C ASP A 133 16.73 -10.55 -38.93
N PRO A 134 17.70 -10.93 -39.80
CA PRO A 134 18.06 -10.13 -40.96
C PRO A 134 17.05 -10.20 -42.11
N ASN A 135 16.03 -11.07 -42.02
CA ASN A 135 14.97 -11.18 -43.03
C ASN A 135 13.75 -10.37 -42.62
N ASN A 136 13.33 -10.49 -41.36
CA ASN A 136 12.08 -9.90 -40.88
C ASN A 136 12.28 -8.52 -40.19
N PHE A 137 13.47 -8.25 -39.65
CA PHE A 137 13.75 -7.05 -38.85
C PHE A 137 15.01 -6.29 -39.28
N LYS A 138 15.45 -6.43 -40.55
CA LYS A 138 16.64 -5.72 -41.09
C LYS A 138 16.60 -4.20 -40.96
N ASP A 139 15.41 -3.62 -41.02
CA ASP A 139 15.19 -2.16 -40.98
C ASP A 139 14.96 -1.66 -39.54
N LEU A 140 14.91 -2.56 -38.56
CA LEU A 140 14.66 -2.22 -37.16
C LEU A 140 15.71 -1.25 -36.56
N PRO A 141 17.02 -1.40 -36.81
CA PRO A 141 18.00 -0.42 -36.34
C PRO A 141 17.76 1.00 -36.88
N GLN A 142 17.39 1.10 -38.16
CA GLN A 142 17.06 2.37 -38.79
C GLN A 142 15.78 2.95 -38.18
N LEU A 143 14.76 2.12 -37.97
CA LEU A 143 13.51 2.53 -37.32
C LEU A 143 13.74 3.04 -35.90
N ILE A 144 14.56 2.35 -35.09
CA ILE A 144 14.91 2.78 -33.73
C ILE A 144 15.60 4.15 -33.79
N ASN A 145 16.58 4.32 -34.68
CA ASN A 145 17.32 5.58 -34.80
C ASN A 145 16.43 6.74 -35.29
N ASP A 146 15.58 6.50 -36.28
CA ASP A 146 14.67 7.51 -36.82
C ASP A 146 13.62 7.91 -35.79
N THR A 147 13.06 6.94 -35.07
CA THR A 147 12.06 7.19 -34.04
C THR A 147 12.65 7.88 -32.81
N GLN A 148 13.87 7.53 -32.41
CA GLN A 148 14.59 8.23 -31.34
C GLN A 148 14.94 9.67 -31.71
N THR A 149 15.40 9.91 -32.93
CA THR A 149 15.83 11.24 -33.36
C THR A 149 14.66 12.16 -33.65
N LYS A 150 13.60 11.63 -34.27
CA LYS A 150 12.46 12.42 -34.75
C LYS A 150 11.36 12.58 -33.71
N TYR A 151 11.18 11.59 -32.84
CA TYR A 151 10.06 11.53 -31.89
C TYR A 151 10.50 11.27 -30.45
N ASN A 152 11.81 11.27 -30.15
CA ASN A 152 12.35 11.06 -28.81
C ASN A 152 11.98 9.70 -28.17
N LEU A 153 11.45 8.75 -28.94
CA LEU A 153 10.94 7.45 -28.50
C LEU A 153 12.00 6.60 -27.78
N LYS A 154 11.63 6.02 -26.63
CA LYS A 154 12.52 5.13 -25.85
C LYS A 154 12.25 3.66 -26.14
N TRP A 155 13.29 2.88 -26.40
CA TRP A 155 13.15 1.46 -26.77
C TRP A 155 13.65 0.51 -25.68
N THR A 156 12.91 -0.56 -25.43
CA THR A 156 13.23 -1.58 -24.41
C THR A 156 13.09 -2.98 -25.00
N PRO A 157 14.20 -3.67 -25.35
CA PRO A 157 14.17 -5.05 -25.79
C PRO A 157 14.00 -6.03 -24.62
N ILE A 158 13.41 -7.18 -24.94
CA ILE A 158 13.24 -8.31 -24.04
C ILE A 158 14.34 -9.35 -24.29
N ILE A 159 15.14 -9.68 -23.27
CA ILE A 159 16.24 -10.66 -23.34
C ILE A 159 16.07 -11.76 -22.29
N ASP A 160 16.30 -13.01 -22.70
CA ASP A 160 16.18 -14.20 -21.87
C ASP A 160 17.57 -14.61 -21.30
N PRO A 161 17.66 -15.39 -20.21
CA PRO A 161 18.94 -15.77 -19.61
C PRO A 161 19.68 -16.91 -20.35
N GLY A 162 19.02 -17.59 -21.30
CA GLY A 162 19.46 -18.86 -21.85
C GLY A 162 20.24 -18.73 -23.16
N VAL A 163 21.47 -19.25 -23.22
CA VAL A 163 22.32 -19.18 -24.42
C VAL A 163 22.34 -20.54 -25.15
N GLN A 164 21.98 -20.55 -26.44
CA GLN A 164 21.95 -21.79 -27.24
C GLN A 164 23.34 -22.42 -27.42
N GLY A 165 23.46 -23.72 -27.20
CA GLY A 165 24.74 -24.44 -27.12
C GLY A 165 25.10 -25.41 -28.26
N ASN A 166 24.34 -25.45 -29.37
CA ASN A 166 24.47 -26.49 -30.42
C ASN A 166 24.83 -25.97 -31.82
N GLU A 167 25.25 -24.72 -31.98
CA GLU A 167 25.57 -24.17 -33.30
C GLU A 167 27.00 -23.63 -33.44
N ALA A 168 27.72 -24.12 -34.45
CA ALA A 168 29.09 -23.74 -34.76
C ALA A 168 29.26 -22.25 -35.17
N ASN A 169 28.18 -21.58 -35.59
CA ASN A 169 28.20 -20.19 -36.07
C ASN A 169 27.67 -19.16 -35.05
N TYR A 170 27.46 -19.53 -33.79
CA TYR A 170 27.00 -18.59 -32.76
C TYR A 170 28.17 -18.09 -31.91
N SER A 171 28.72 -16.93 -32.30
CA SER A 171 29.91 -16.32 -31.69
C SER A 171 29.78 -16.07 -30.18
N ILE A 172 28.58 -15.72 -29.72
CA ILE A 172 28.29 -15.45 -28.29
C ILE A 172 28.53 -16.71 -27.45
N PHE A 173 28.03 -17.87 -27.88
CA PHE A 173 28.24 -19.14 -27.17
C PHE A 173 29.72 -19.58 -27.21
N SER A 174 30.37 -19.47 -28.37
CA SER A 174 31.79 -19.81 -28.51
C SER A 174 32.70 -18.93 -27.64
N ASP A 175 32.43 -17.62 -27.56
CA ASP A 175 33.16 -16.71 -26.66
C ASP A 175 32.87 -17.03 -25.18
N GLY A 176 31.63 -17.36 -24.84
CA GLY A 176 31.24 -17.79 -23.49
C GLY A 176 31.97 -19.05 -23.04
N ASN A 177 32.15 -20.03 -23.93
CA ASN A 177 32.95 -21.24 -23.64
C ASN A 177 34.43 -20.90 -23.41
N ASN A 178 35.02 -20.08 -24.27
CA ASN A 178 36.41 -19.63 -24.14
C ASN A 178 36.66 -18.87 -22.83
N LYS A 179 35.69 -18.04 -22.39
CA LYS A 179 35.75 -17.25 -21.16
C LYS A 179 35.24 -17.98 -19.92
N ASN A 180 34.78 -19.22 -20.06
CA ASN A 180 34.34 -20.06 -18.95
C ASN A 180 33.17 -19.46 -18.12
N VAL A 181 32.14 -18.94 -18.81
CA VAL A 181 31.08 -18.12 -18.18
C VAL A 181 29.85 -18.89 -17.71
N PHE A 182 29.68 -20.16 -18.10
CA PHE A 182 28.47 -20.94 -17.81
C PHE A 182 28.54 -21.70 -16.47
N ILE A 183 27.36 -22.12 -15.97
CA ILE A 183 27.21 -23.03 -14.83
C ILE A 183 27.75 -24.42 -15.21
N LYS A 184 28.48 -25.08 -14.29
CA LYS A 184 29.21 -26.32 -14.58
C LYS A 184 28.81 -27.52 -13.75
N TRP A 185 29.08 -28.70 -14.30
CA TRP A 185 29.11 -29.95 -13.55
C TRP A 185 30.32 -29.99 -12.59
N PRO A 186 30.15 -30.49 -11.36
CA PRO A 186 31.28 -30.79 -10.49
C PRO A 186 32.22 -31.80 -11.16
N LYS A 187 33.54 -31.60 -10.99
CA LYS A 187 34.55 -32.57 -11.46
C LYS A 187 34.40 -33.97 -10.84
N SER A 188 33.74 -34.06 -9.68
CA SER A 188 33.43 -35.32 -9.01
C SER A 188 32.36 -36.16 -9.70
N VAL A 189 31.58 -35.59 -10.63
CA VAL A 189 30.57 -36.31 -11.41
C VAL A 189 31.20 -36.82 -12.70
N PRO A 190 31.27 -38.16 -12.93
CA PRO A 190 31.81 -38.75 -14.15
C PRO A 190 31.06 -38.27 -15.40
N ILE A 191 31.75 -38.13 -16.54
CA ILE A 191 31.16 -37.59 -17.78
C ILE A 191 29.94 -38.40 -18.23
N GLN A 192 29.96 -39.73 -18.07
CA GLN A 192 28.83 -40.59 -18.43
C GLN A 192 27.56 -40.36 -17.61
N ASP A 193 27.68 -39.77 -16.41
CA ASP A 193 26.57 -39.51 -15.49
C ASP A 193 26.02 -38.07 -15.63
N ARG A 194 26.62 -37.27 -16.52
CA ARG A 194 26.19 -35.90 -16.81
C ARG A 194 25.13 -35.92 -17.89
N HIS A 195 24.02 -35.24 -17.66
CA HIS A 195 22.98 -35.10 -18.66
C HIS A 195 23.51 -34.35 -19.89
N ASN A 196 23.50 -35.03 -21.05
CA ASN A 196 23.87 -34.46 -22.35
C ASN A 196 22.85 -34.92 -23.40
N PRO A 197 21.70 -34.22 -23.52
CA PRO A 197 20.56 -34.71 -24.28
C PRO A 197 20.81 -34.75 -25.79
N ASP A 198 21.79 -33.99 -26.30
CA ASP A 198 22.03 -33.81 -27.73
C ASP A 198 23.47 -34.14 -28.17
N GLY A 199 24.26 -34.81 -27.32
CA GLY A 199 25.63 -35.23 -27.65
C GLY A 199 26.60 -34.06 -27.89
N ILE A 200 26.34 -32.91 -27.26
CA ILE A 200 27.12 -31.67 -27.39
C ILE A 200 28.51 -31.89 -26.78
N ASP A 201 29.47 -31.09 -27.23
CA ASP A 201 30.81 -31.03 -26.65
C ASP A 201 30.79 -30.91 -25.11
N THR A 202 31.30 -31.95 -24.44
CA THR A 202 31.38 -32.04 -22.98
C THR A 202 32.72 -31.58 -22.41
N THR A 203 33.66 -31.15 -23.26
CA THR A 203 35.04 -30.77 -22.85
C THR A 203 35.08 -29.56 -21.92
N HIS A 204 34.03 -28.74 -21.92
CA HIS A 204 33.92 -27.54 -21.08
C HIS A 204 33.18 -27.78 -19.76
N ASP A 205 32.68 -28.99 -19.49
CA ASP A 205 31.93 -29.36 -18.28
C ASP A 205 30.63 -28.54 -18.03
N ASN A 206 30.06 -27.88 -19.04
CA ASN A 206 28.87 -27.04 -18.87
C ASN A 206 27.61 -27.87 -18.56
N MET A 207 26.71 -27.31 -17.77
CA MET A 207 25.35 -27.84 -17.58
C MET A 207 24.41 -27.29 -18.64
N TYR A 208 23.66 -28.19 -19.29
CA TYR A 208 22.69 -27.86 -20.33
C TYR A 208 21.27 -28.19 -19.90
N GLY A 209 20.35 -27.24 -20.12
CA GLY A 209 18.91 -27.42 -20.01
C GLY A 209 18.21 -27.29 -21.37
N ARG A 210 16.87 -27.18 -21.37
CA ARG A 210 16.07 -26.85 -22.55
C ARG A 210 15.01 -25.80 -22.23
N VAL A 211 14.86 -24.81 -23.11
CA VAL A 211 13.85 -23.73 -23.05
C VAL A 211 13.72 -23.14 -24.47
N TRP A 212 13.52 -21.83 -24.63
CA TRP A 212 13.60 -21.08 -25.89
C TRP A 212 15.01 -20.47 -26.00
N PRO A 213 15.82 -20.67 -27.06
CA PRO A 213 15.62 -21.23 -28.41
C PRO A 213 15.61 -22.78 -28.52
N PRO A 214 15.14 -23.35 -29.65
CA PRO A 214 15.08 -24.81 -29.83
C PRO A 214 16.46 -25.47 -29.76
N GLY A 215 16.65 -26.36 -28.80
CA GLY A 215 17.90 -27.09 -28.57
C GLY A 215 18.44 -26.94 -27.15
N PRO A 216 19.67 -27.39 -26.89
CA PRO A 216 20.28 -27.34 -25.57
C PRO A 216 20.76 -25.92 -25.24
N VAL A 217 20.48 -25.50 -24.01
CA VAL A 217 20.71 -24.13 -23.54
C VAL A 217 21.63 -24.15 -22.32
N ALA A 218 22.68 -23.32 -22.36
CA ALA A 218 23.59 -23.09 -21.25
C ALA A 218 23.21 -21.80 -20.50
N PHE A 219 23.32 -21.83 -19.18
CA PHE A 219 22.98 -20.69 -18.31
C PHE A 219 24.25 -19.99 -17.83
N PRO A 220 24.38 -18.66 -17.98
CA PRO A 220 25.51 -17.88 -17.47
C PRO A 220 25.56 -17.92 -15.94
N ASP A 221 26.77 -17.95 -15.38
CA ASP A 221 27.04 -17.85 -13.95
C ASP A 221 27.42 -16.41 -13.57
N TYR A 222 26.43 -15.63 -13.12
CA TYR A 222 26.58 -14.21 -12.78
C TYR A 222 27.42 -13.94 -11.51
N PHE A 223 27.80 -14.97 -10.74
CA PHE A 223 28.71 -14.81 -9.61
C PHE A 223 30.17 -14.62 -10.05
N LYS A 224 30.51 -14.97 -11.29
CA LYS A 224 31.83 -14.76 -11.87
C LYS A 224 31.95 -13.35 -12.46
N ASN A 225 32.99 -12.62 -12.09
CA ASN A 225 33.26 -11.29 -12.66
C ASN A 225 33.45 -11.35 -14.18
N VAL A 226 34.10 -12.41 -14.68
CA VAL A 226 34.29 -12.64 -16.13
C VAL A 226 32.97 -12.81 -16.88
N THR A 227 31.96 -13.40 -16.23
CA THR A 227 30.62 -13.56 -16.81
C THR A 227 29.89 -12.23 -16.86
N GLN A 228 30.04 -11.37 -15.84
CA GLN A 228 29.44 -10.05 -15.84
C GLN A 228 29.99 -9.16 -16.95
N ASP A 229 31.31 -9.21 -17.16
CA ASP A 229 31.97 -8.47 -18.24
C ASP A 229 31.59 -9.04 -19.62
N TRP A 230 31.55 -10.36 -19.78
CA TRP A 230 31.07 -11.01 -21.00
C TRP A 230 29.62 -10.66 -21.33
N TYR A 231 28.73 -10.69 -20.34
CA TYR A 231 27.31 -10.36 -20.52
C TYR A 231 27.11 -8.89 -20.91
N LYS A 232 27.94 -8.00 -20.36
CA LYS A 232 28.01 -6.60 -20.80
C LYS A 232 28.48 -6.46 -22.25
N ASP A 233 29.51 -7.19 -22.65
CA ASP A 233 29.99 -7.18 -24.04
C ASP A 233 28.90 -7.65 -25.01
N CYS A 234 28.06 -8.60 -24.61
CA CYS A 234 26.91 -9.07 -25.39
C CYS A 234 25.86 -7.96 -25.60
N TYR A 235 25.48 -7.23 -24.53
CA TYR A 235 24.59 -6.07 -24.66
C TYR A 235 25.22 -4.95 -25.49
N LYS A 236 26.53 -4.76 -25.37
CA LYS A 236 27.27 -3.76 -26.15
C LYS A 236 27.28 -4.11 -27.64
N HIS A 237 27.47 -5.38 -27.98
CA HIS A 237 27.34 -5.86 -29.35
C HIS A 237 25.96 -5.52 -29.93
N LEU A 238 24.89 -5.84 -29.19
CA LEU A 238 23.51 -5.54 -29.61
C LEU A 238 23.30 -4.02 -29.81
N TYR A 239 23.86 -3.21 -28.91
CA TYR A 239 23.84 -1.76 -29.02
C TYR A 239 24.63 -1.23 -30.23
N ASP A 240 25.77 -1.84 -30.55
CA ASP A 240 26.68 -1.41 -31.62
C ASP A 240 26.16 -1.79 -33.02
N ILE A 241 25.44 -2.91 -33.16
CA ILE A 241 24.75 -3.29 -34.41
C ILE A 241 23.47 -2.47 -34.69
N GLY A 242 23.20 -1.46 -33.85
CA GLY A 242 22.18 -0.43 -34.09
C GLY A 242 20.91 -0.57 -33.26
N TRP A 243 20.83 -1.52 -32.32
CA TRP A 243 19.75 -1.58 -31.34
C TRP A 243 19.99 -0.61 -30.20
N LYS A 244 19.78 0.68 -30.44
CA LYS A 244 19.96 1.72 -29.41
C LYS A 244 18.81 1.64 -28.40
N PHE A 245 18.99 0.93 -27.29
CA PHE A 245 17.98 0.79 -26.24
C PHE A 245 18.17 1.76 -25.07
N ASN A 246 17.09 2.06 -24.35
CA ASN A 246 17.03 2.94 -23.18
C ASN A 246 16.59 2.21 -21.90
N GLY A 247 15.95 1.06 -22.03
CA GLY A 247 15.67 0.13 -20.95
C GLY A 247 16.03 -1.29 -21.37
N LEU A 248 16.06 -2.21 -20.40
CA LEU A 248 16.19 -3.65 -20.67
C LEU A 248 15.11 -4.39 -19.90
N TRP A 249 14.30 -5.17 -20.58
CA TRP A 249 13.42 -6.09 -19.92
C TRP A 249 14.11 -7.45 -19.92
N ILE A 250 14.44 -7.91 -18.72
CA ILE A 250 14.88 -9.28 -18.53
C ILE A 250 13.61 -10.09 -18.35
N ASN A 251 13.24 -10.84 -19.40
CA ASN A 251 12.20 -11.89 -19.47
C ASN A 251 10.94 -11.65 -20.31
N LEU A 252 10.39 -12.73 -20.89
CA LEU A 252 8.93 -12.93 -20.98
C LEU A 252 8.39 -14.20 -20.29
N ASP A 253 9.20 -15.22 -19.97
CA ASP A 253 8.70 -16.39 -19.22
C ASP A 253 9.57 -16.98 -18.09
N MET A 254 10.91 -16.90 -18.09
CA MET A 254 11.81 -17.54 -17.10
C MET A 254 13.15 -16.79 -16.94
N ASN A 255 13.42 -16.12 -15.80
CA ASN A 255 14.76 -15.57 -15.48
C ASN A 255 15.45 -16.25 -14.28
N GLU A 256 14.94 -17.40 -13.88
CA GLU A 256 15.62 -18.47 -13.18
C GLU A 256 16.23 -19.47 -14.18
N PRO A 257 17.18 -20.34 -13.76
CA PRO A 257 17.63 -21.45 -14.60
C PRO A 257 16.50 -22.48 -14.71
N VAL A 258 15.65 -22.29 -15.71
CA VAL A 258 14.50 -23.16 -15.99
C VAL A 258 14.83 -24.10 -17.12
N SER A 259 14.52 -25.38 -16.93
CA SER A 259 14.75 -26.42 -17.94
C SER A 259 13.46 -27.19 -18.17
N VAL A 260 12.63 -26.67 -19.06
CA VAL A 260 11.34 -27.25 -19.47
C VAL A 260 11.14 -27.06 -20.97
N GLU A 261 10.64 -28.09 -21.65
CA GLU A 261 10.21 -28.00 -23.05
C GLU A 261 8.70 -28.24 -23.09
N PHE A 262 7.96 -27.18 -23.42
CA PHE A 262 6.50 -27.19 -23.41
C PHE A 262 5.94 -28.22 -24.40
N GLY A 263 5.17 -29.19 -23.90
CA GLY A 263 4.52 -30.22 -24.71
C GLY A 263 5.35 -31.48 -24.99
N SER A 264 6.64 -31.53 -24.65
CA SER A 264 7.49 -32.72 -24.87
C SER A 264 7.72 -33.58 -23.61
N GLY A 265 7.42 -33.05 -22.42
CA GLY A 265 7.64 -33.73 -21.14
C GLY A 265 9.11 -33.82 -20.71
N PHE A 266 10.00 -33.07 -21.37
CA PHE A 266 11.44 -33.05 -21.07
C PHE A 266 11.73 -32.67 -19.61
N ASN A 267 12.67 -33.40 -18.99
CA ASN A 267 13.27 -33.05 -17.70
C ASN A 267 14.76 -33.41 -17.72
N ILE A 268 15.59 -32.55 -17.13
CA ILE A 268 17.01 -32.83 -16.93
C ILE A 268 17.19 -34.10 -16.07
N THR A 269 18.11 -34.98 -16.47
CA THR A 269 18.40 -36.22 -15.72
C THR A 269 19.58 -35.99 -14.77
N CYS A 270 19.30 -35.78 -13.48
CA CYS A 270 20.35 -35.57 -12.47
C CYS A 270 20.76 -36.88 -11.78
N PRO A 271 22.05 -37.11 -11.47
CA PRO A 271 22.46 -38.27 -10.68
C PRO A 271 21.83 -38.23 -9.28
N HIS A 272 21.64 -39.39 -8.64
CA HIS A 272 21.11 -39.44 -7.28
C HIS A 272 22.05 -38.74 -6.29
N ASN A 273 21.54 -37.75 -5.55
CA ASN A 273 22.31 -37.02 -4.57
C ASN A 273 21.40 -36.41 -3.49
N GLN A 274 21.98 -36.08 -2.33
CA GLN A 274 21.27 -35.56 -1.16
C GLN A 274 20.62 -34.17 -1.34
N TYR A 275 20.99 -33.42 -2.38
CA TYR A 275 20.49 -32.06 -2.62
C TYR A 275 19.23 -32.07 -3.49
N ASP A 276 19.20 -32.95 -4.51
CA ASP A 276 18.02 -33.17 -5.34
C ASP A 276 17.01 -34.12 -4.66
N ASN A 277 17.49 -35.02 -3.79
CA ASN A 277 16.71 -36.07 -3.14
C ASN A 277 16.74 -35.88 -1.61
N ILE A 278 16.05 -34.85 -1.13
CA ILE A 278 16.00 -34.49 0.29
C ILE A 278 15.10 -35.49 1.05
N PRO A 279 15.56 -36.09 2.17
CA PRO A 279 14.79 -37.10 2.91
C PRO A 279 13.64 -36.54 3.78
N ILE A 280 13.36 -35.24 3.70
CA ILE A 280 12.37 -34.53 4.53
C ILE A 280 11.34 -33.88 3.59
N GLU A 281 10.06 -34.15 3.84
CA GLU A 281 8.95 -33.57 3.08
C GLU A 281 8.80 -32.08 3.39
N ILE A 282 9.23 -31.22 2.47
CA ILE A 282 8.96 -29.77 2.49
C ILE A 282 7.99 -29.41 1.37
N LYS A 283 7.05 -28.49 1.61
CA LYS A 283 6.00 -28.13 0.63
C LYS A 283 6.55 -27.59 -0.70
N ALA A 284 7.80 -27.13 -0.76
CA ALA A 284 8.48 -26.78 -2.01
C ALA A 284 8.55 -27.97 -3.00
N TYR A 285 8.48 -29.21 -2.51
CA TYR A 285 8.43 -30.46 -3.27
C TYR A 285 7.06 -30.74 -3.92
N TRP A 286 5.99 -30.05 -3.49
CA TRP A 286 4.59 -30.41 -3.78
C TRP A 286 3.90 -29.58 -4.88
N VAL A 287 4.61 -28.67 -5.55
CA VAL A 287 4.08 -28.02 -6.75
C VAL A 287 4.17 -29.06 -7.88
N HIS A 288 3.04 -29.59 -8.38
CA HIS A 288 2.94 -30.57 -9.48
C HIS A 288 3.33 -32.06 -9.25
N ASN A 289 3.21 -32.63 -8.04
CA ASN A 289 3.62 -34.04 -7.76
C ASN A 289 5.09 -34.30 -8.16
N MET A 290 5.98 -33.36 -7.86
CA MET A 290 7.38 -33.46 -8.24
C MET A 290 8.19 -34.30 -7.23
N ASP A 291 9.10 -35.12 -7.75
CA ASP A 291 9.86 -36.14 -7.03
C ASP A 291 11.31 -35.72 -6.74
N ARG A 292 11.75 -34.54 -7.20
CA ARG A 292 13.12 -34.01 -7.04
C ARG A 292 13.14 -32.48 -7.14
N LEU A 293 14.10 -31.83 -6.46
CA LEU A 293 14.21 -30.36 -6.46
C LEU A 293 14.68 -29.78 -7.81
N SER A 294 15.45 -30.54 -8.60
CA SER A 294 15.89 -30.15 -9.95
C SER A 294 14.78 -30.15 -11.00
N ARG A 295 13.55 -30.55 -10.67
CA ARG A 295 12.49 -30.71 -11.67
C ARG A 295 11.99 -29.34 -12.13
N GLY A 296 12.10 -29.08 -13.43
CA GLY A 296 11.90 -27.75 -14.02
C GLY A 296 13.08 -26.79 -13.85
N SER A 297 14.22 -27.23 -13.32
CA SER A 297 15.44 -26.42 -13.18
C SER A 297 16.70 -27.20 -13.61
N LEU A 298 17.90 -26.68 -13.32
CA LEU A 298 19.16 -27.40 -13.45
C LEU A 298 19.38 -28.34 -12.25
N CYS A 299 20.36 -29.24 -12.34
CA CYS A 299 20.70 -30.12 -11.22
C CYS A 299 21.27 -29.32 -10.04
N MET A 300 20.79 -29.58 -8.82
CA MET A 300 21.18 -28.82 -7.63
C MET A 300 22.67 -28.95 -7.26
N ILE A 301 23.33 -29.98 -7.78
CA ILE A 301 24.78 -30.19 -7.65
C ILE A 301 25.64 -29.29 -8.55
N GLY A 302 25.04 -28.50 -9.45
CA GLY A 302 25.80 -27.57 -10.30
C GLY A 302 26.67 -26.63 -9.49
N VAL A 303 27.82 -26.24 -10.02
CA VAL A 303 28.75 -25.33 -9.34
C VAL A 303 28.81 -23.98 -10.04
N GLN A 304 28.82 -22.93 -9.21
CA GLN A 304 28.84 -21.51 -9.55
C GLN A 304 29.92 -20.79 -8.73
N GLY A 305 30.36 -19.62 -9.19
CA GLY A 305 31.48 -18.86 -8.59
C GLY A 305 32.82 -19.10 -9.28
N ASN A 306 33.83 -18.30 -8.90
CA ASN A 306 35.12 -18.25 -9.61
C ASN A 306 35.91 -19.57 -9.52
N SER A 307 35.76 -20.28 -8.41
CA SER A 307 36.38 -21.57 -8.12
C SER A 307 35.37 -22.73 -8.05
N GLY A 308 34.10 -22.48 -8.36
CA GLY A 308 33.00 -23.44 -8.18
C GLY A 308 32.60 -23.64 -6.72
N GLU A 309 32.78 -22.60 -5.89
CA GLU A 309 32.55 -22.62 -4.45
C GLU A 309 31.06 -22.63 -4.05
N TYR A 310 30.16 -22.14 -4.91
CA TYR A 310 28.73 -22.08 -4.65
C TYR A 310 28.01 -23.23 -5.35
N LYS A 311 27.26 -24.02 -4.59
CA LYS A 311 26.37 -25.03 -5.19
C LYS A 311 25.10 -24.36 -5.67
N HIS A 312 24.58 -24.80 -6.80
CA HIS A 312 23.31 -24.33 -7.36
C HIS A 312 22.18 -24.46 -6.34
N TYR A 313 22.17 -25.53 -5.54
CA TYR A 313 21.30 -25.70 -4.37
C TYR A 313 21.22 -24.46 -3.46
N ASP A 314 22.37 -23.87 -3.11
CA ASP A 314 22.46 -22.78 -2.14
C ASP A 314 22.12 -21.41 -2.75
N VAL A 315 22.32 -21.25 -4.06
CA VAL A 315 22.23 -19.95 -4.74
C VAL A 315 21.13 -19.88 -5.82
N HIS A 316 20.31 -20.92 -5.99
CA HIS A 316 19.25 -20.97 -6.99
C HIS A 316 18.34 -19.74 -6.93
N SER A 317 17.85 -19.37 -5.73
CA SER A 317 16.99 -18.20 -5.53
C SER A 317 17.71 -16.86 -5.62
N LEU A 318 19.04 -16.84 -5.67
CA LEU A 318 19.85 -15.61 -5.87
C LEU A 318 20.11 -15.32 -7.35
N TYR A 319 19.85 -16.29 -8.24
CA TYR A 319 20.16 -16.18 -9.66
C TYR A 319 19.52 -14.94 -10.31
N GLY A 320 18.20 -14.74 -10.13
CA GLY A 320 17.49 -13.58 -10.66
C GLY A 320 18.01 -12.23 -10.14
N LEU A 321 18.42 -12.17 -8.86
CA LEU A 321 19.06 -10.97 -8.29
C LEU A 321 20.43 -10.69 -8.93
N THR A 322 21.28 -11.71 -9.05
CA THR A 322 22.62 -11.54 -9.63
C THR A 322 22.60 -11.16 -11.12
N MET A 323 21.62 -11.69 -11.87
CA MET A 323 21.34 -11.27 -13.24
C MET A 323 20.88 -9.81 -13.30
N ALA A 324 19.98 -9.40 -12.40
CA ALA A 324 19.50 -8.02 -12.34
C ALA A 324 20.62 -7.02 -12.02
N ILE A 325 21.52 -7.34 -11.08
CA ILE A 325 22.70 -6.53 -10.74
C ILE A 325 23.60 -6.36 -11.97
N THR A 326 23.92 -7.47 -12.64
CA THR A 326 24.80 -7.48 -13.81
C THR A 326 24.20 -6.66 -14.96
N THR A 327 22.92 -6.85 -15.23
CA THR A 327 22.20 -6.16 -16.32
C THR A 327 22.09 -4.66 -16.06
N ARG A 328 21.79 -4.28 -14.81
CA ARG A 328 21.75 -2.87 -14.37
C ARG A 328 23.09 -2.17 -14.58
N LYS A 329 24.19 -2.86 -14.23
CA LYS A 329 25.55 -2.35 -14.43
C LYS A 329 25.86 -2.18 -15.92
N ALA A 330 25.59 -3.20 -16.75
CA ALA A 330 25.79 -3.15 -18.18
C ALA A 330 24.99 -2.01 -18.85
N LEU A 331 23.72 -1.85 -18.51
CA LEU A 331 22.85 -0.79 -19.05
C LEU A 331 23.40 0.61 -18.78
N ASN A 332 23.84 0.86 -17.55
CA ASN A 332 24.39 2.15 -17.15
C ASN A 332 25.72 2.45 -17.89
N GLU A 333 26.60 1.45 -18.03
CA GLU A 333 27.89 1.62 -18.72
C GLU A 333 27.72 1.82 -20.24
N ILE A 334 26.81 1.10 -20.89
CA ILE A 334 26.60 1.15 -22.35
C ILE A 334 25.90 2.45 -22.76
N THR A 335 24.85 2.84 -22.04
CA THR A 335 24.03 4.00 -22.42
C THR A 335 24.53 5.31 -21.82
N ASN A 336 25.37 5.24 -20.78
CA ASN A 336 25.77 6.36 -19.92
C ASN A 336 24.54 7.15 -19.37
N LYS A 337 23.41 6.45 -19.22
CA LYS A 337 22.12 6.98 -18.78
C LYS A 337 21.50 6.04 -17.76
N ARG A 338 20.61 6.58 -16.93
CA ARG A 338 19.82 5.78 -15.97
C ARG A 338 18.65 5.11 -16.71
N GLY A 339 18.92 3.98 -17.37
CA GLY A 339 17.86 3.18 -18.00
C GLY A 339 17.00 2.46 -16.95
N PHE A 340 15.92 1.76 -17.33
CA PHE A 340 15.15 0.91 -16.41
C PHE A 340 15.38 -0.57 -16.71
N VAL A 341 15.28 -1.42 -15.68
CA VAL A 341 15.37 -2.89 -15.81
C VAL A 341 14.12 -3.52 -15.21
N LEU A 342 13.44 -4.39 -15.94
CA LEU A 342 12.25 -5.13 -15.46
C LEU A 342 12.55 -6.63 -15.38
N SER A 343 12.13 -7.32 -14.31
CA SER A 343 12.43 -8.74 -14.02
C SER A 343 11.25 -9.45 -13.35
N ARG A 344 11.05 -10.75 -13.63
CA ARG A 344 10.04 -11.61 -12.97
C ARG A 344 10.59 -12.25 -11.68
N SER A 345 11.79 -12.82 -11.74
CA SER A 345 12.50 -13.42 -10.61
C SER A 345 13.24 -12.36 -9.82
N THR A 346 12.97 -12.26 -8.52
CA THR A 346 13.59 -11.29 -7.62
C THR A 346 13.94 -11.93 -6.28
N PHE A 347 14.89 -11.34 -5.57
CA PHE A 347 15.25 -11.67 -4.20
C PHE A 347 15.29 -10.38 -3.37
N VAL A 348 15.46 -10.48 -2.04
CA VAL A 348 15.65 -9.31 -1.16
C VAL A 348 16.77 -8.43 -1.74
N SER A 349 16.53 -7.11 -1.79
CA SER A 349 17.39 -6.09 -2.45
C SER A 349 17.25 -5.94 -3.97
N SER A 350 16.52 -6.80 -4.69
CA SER A 350 16.33 -6.65 -6.15
C SER A 350 15.74 -5.30 -6.57
N GLY A 351 14.92 -4.66 -5.72
CA GLY A 351 14.36 -3.33 -5.97
C GLY A 351 15.40 -2.22 -6.18
N GLN A 352 16.66 -2.41 -5.77
CA GLN A 352 17.75 -1.48 -6.09
C GLN A 352 18.18 -1.55 -7.56
N TYR A 353 17.95 -2.69 -8.22
CA TYR A 353 18.50 -3.01 -9.54
C TYR A 353 17.44 -3.20 -10.62
N THR A 354 16.23 -3.66 -10.28
CA THR A 354 15.15 -3.96 -11.22
C THR A 354 13.75 -3.83 -10.61
N GLY A 355 12.75 -3.48 -11.42
CA GLY A 355 11.33 -3.58 -11.08
C GLY A 355 10.81 -5.02 -11.20
N HIS A 356 9.78 -5.37 -10.43
CA HIS A 356 9.22 -6.72 -10.39
C HIS A 356 7.93 -6.83 -11.21
N TRP A 357 7.85 -7.82 -12.10
CA TRP A 357 6.67 -8.16 -12.88
C TRP A 357 5.98 -9.42 -12.31
N LEU A 358 4.66 -9.34 -12.08
CA LEU A 358 3.89 -10.31 -11.29
C LEU A 358 3.41 -11.56 -12.05
N GLY A 359 3.74 -11.71 -13.34
CA GLY A 359 3.37 -12.85 -14.17
C GLY A 359 1.87 -12.98 -14.46
N ASP A 360 1.48 -14.15 -14.96
CA ASP A 360 0.11 -14.46 -15.41
C ASP A 360 -0.81 -14.88 -14.24
N ASN A 361 -1.92 -14.18 -14.05
CA ASN A 361 -2.82 -14.37 -12.91
C ASN A 361 -4.11 -15.11 -13.30
N HIS A 362 -4.55 -16.05 -12.44
CA HIS A 362 -5.86 -16.74 -12.54
C HIS A 362 -6.77 -16.45 -11.33
N SER A 363 -8.07 -16.31 -11.58
CA SER A 363 -9.10 -15.90 -10.60
C SER A 363 -10.13 -17.02 -10.33
N LYS A 364 -10.32 -17.45 -9.07
CA LYS A 364 -11.33 -18.49 -8.68
C LYS A 364 -12.39 -17.98 -7.70
N TRP A 365 -13.59 -18.53 -7.84
CA TRP A 365 -14.85 -18.15 -7.18
C TRP A 365 -14.89 -18.36 -5.65
N SER A 366 -14.10 -19.28 -5.10
CA SER A 366 -14.09 -19.56 -3.65
C SER A 366 -13.63 -18.38 -2.80
N HIS A 367 -12.88 -17.43 -3.38
CA HIS A 367 -12.38 -16.24 -2.68
C HIS A 367 -13.44 -15.12 -2.52
N ILE A 368 -14.61 -15.26 -3.17
CA ILE A 368 -15.71 -14.28 -3.15
C ILE A 368 -16.75 -14.59 -2.06
N LYS A 369 -16.80 -15.83 -1.55
CA LYS A 369 -17.89 -16.26 -0.65
C LYS A 369 -17.74 -15.77 0.80
N ASP A 370 -16.54 -15.38 1.23
CA ASP A 370 -16.24 -15.04 2.63
C ASP A 370 -16.44 -13.55 2.98
N SER A 371 -16.86 -12.71 2.03
CA SER A 371 -16.95 -11.23 2.15
C SER A 371 -18.26 -10.68 2.77
N CYS A 372 -19.30 -11.49 3.00
CA CYS A 372 -20.67 -10.98 3.16
C CYS A 372 -21.27 -11.04 4.59
N LYS A 373 -20.65 -10.40 5.59
CA LYS A 373 -21.30 -10.23 6.91
C LYS A 373 -21.21 -8.79 7.43
N ASN A 374 -22.24 -7.98 7.16
CA ASN A 374 -22.72 -6.90 8.05
C ASN A 374 -24.21 -6.60 7.77
N LYS A 375 -24.94 -6.21 8.83
CA LYS A 375 -26.41 -6.27 9.02
C LYS A 375 -27.20 -5.35 8.07
N GLN A 376 -28.28 -5.86 7.44
CA GLN A 376 -29.11 -5.11 6.46
C GLN A 376 -30.23 -4.28 7.13
N LEU A 377 -30.41 -3.02 6.70
CA LEU A 377 -31.48 -2.11 7.13
C LEU A 377 -32.85 -2.47 6.51
N SER A 378 -33.95 -2.16 7.20
CA SER A 378 -35.31 -2.37 6.67
C SER A 378 -35.72 -1.29 5.64
N GLN A 379 -36.64 -1.65 4.74
CA GLN A 379 -37.16 -0.75 3.69
C GLN A 379 -37.72 0.56 4.25
N THR A 380 -38.52 0.48 5.32
CA THR A 380 -39.14 1.66 5.95
C THR A 380 -38.09 2.62 6.51
N GLN A 381 -37.08 2.10 7.22
CA GLN A 381 -36.00 2.92 7.78
C GLN A 381 -35.18 3.61 6.68
N CYS A 382 -34.98 2.94 5.53
CA CYS A 382 -34.27 3.53 4.40
C CYS A 382 -35.04 4.72 3.78
N GLN A 383 -36.35 4.54 3.56
CA GLN A 383 -37.20 5.55 2.94
C GLN A 383 -37.41 6.78 3.85
N GLU A 384 -37.52 6.58 5.18
CA GLU A 384 -37.59 7.68 6.16
C GLU A 384 -36.33 8.56 6.18
N ARG A 385 -35.17 8.00 5.83
CA ARG A 385 -33.89 8.74 5.69
C ARG A 385 -33.79 9.47 4.35
N GLY A 386 -34.82 9.42 3.49
CA GLY A 386 -34.78 10.02 2.15
C GLY A 386 -33.90 9.26 1.15
N CYS A 387 -33.44 8.05 1.51
CA CYS A 387 -32.62 7.17 0.68
C CYS A 387 -33.46 6.30 -0.26
N ILE A 388 -32.81 5.67 -1.23
CA ILE A 388 -33.44 4.71 -2.14
C ILE A 388 -33.17 3.30 -1.59
N TYR A 389 -34.24 2.52 -1.45
CA TYR A 389 -34.16 1.12 -1.05
C TYR A 389 -34.29 0.23 -2.30
N ASP A 390 -33.23 -0.48 -2.64
CA ASP A 390 -33.20 -1.44 -3.74
C ASP A 390 -32.43 -2.71 -3.31
N PRO A 391 -33.15 -3.80 -2.94
CA PRO A 391 -32.51 -5.01 -2.48
C PRO A 391 -31.94 -5.82 -3.66
N VAL A 392 -30.62 -5.82 -3.80
CA VAL A 392 -29.92 -6.64 -4.80
C VAL A 392 -29.73 -8.07 -4.26
N LYS A 393 -30.64 -8.98 -4.61
CA LYS A 393 -30.66 -10.36 -4.09
C LYS A 393 -29.44 -11.20 -4.51
N ASP A 394 -28.80 -10.87 -5.64
CA ASP A 394 -27.71 -11.64 -6.23
C ASP A 394 -26.30 -11.13 -5.85
N LYS A 395 -26.20 -9.98 -5.16
CA LYS A 395 -24.93 -9.37 -4.70
C LYS A 395 -25.09 -8.80 -3.28
N PRO A 396 -24.96 -9.62 -2.23
CA PRO A 396 -25.15 -9.19 -0.85
C PRO A 396 -24.12 -8.15 -0.35
N GLU A 397 -23.03 -7.92 -1.09
CA GLU A 397 -22.02 -6.88 -0.80
C GLU A 397 -22.50 -5.45 -1.09
N ILE A 398 -23.55 -5.28 -1.92
CA ILE A 398 -24.08 -3.97 -2.29
C ILE A 398 -25.12 -3.53 -1.23
N PRO A 399 -25.01 -2.31 -0.68
CA PRO A 399 -25.96 -1.83 0.31
C PRO A 399 -27.37 -1.71 -0.30
N TYR A 400 -28.36 -2.34 0.34
CA TYR A 400 -29.77 -2.29 -0.08
C TYR A 400 -30.40 -0.91 0.09
N CYS A 401 -29.74 -0.02 0.84
CA CYS A 401 -30.14 1.35 1.05
C CYS A 401 -28.99 2.29 0.67
N TYR A 402 -29.18 3.14 -0.33
CA TYR A 402 -28.16 4.08 -0.81
C TYR A 402 -28.72 5.49 -0.99
N PHE A 403 -27.82 6.47 -1.06
CA PHE A 403 -28.19 7.87 -1.06
C PHE A 403 -28.95 8.31 -2.31
N ASN A 404 -29.96 9.15 -2.09
CA ASN A 404 -30.63 9.89 -3.15
C ASN A 404 -30.00 11.27 -3.33
N ALA A 405 -29.07 11.40 -4.28
CA ALA A 405 -28.38 12.67 -4.56
C ALA A 405 -29.33 13.81 -4.97
N ALA A 406 -30.53 13.51 -5.49
CA ALA A 406 -31.53 14.53 -5.81
C ALA A 406 -32.19 15.11 -4.56
N LYS A 407 -32.38 14.29 -3.52
CA LYS A 407 -33.03 14.72 -2.27
C LYS A 407 -32.06 15.24 -1.21
N LEU A 408 -30.85 14.67 -1.15
CA LEU A 408 -29.90 14.88 -0.07
C LEU A 408 -28.72 15.78 -0.49
N GLY A 409 -28.06 16.40 0.50
CA GLY A 409 -26.84 17.19 0.34
C GLY A 409 -27.05 18.71 0.29
N TYR A 410 -25.99 19.41 -0.08
CA TYR A 410 -25.90 20.87 -0.12
C TYR A 410 -25.82 21.39 -1.56
N ARG A 411 -26.19 22.65 -1.78
CA ARG A 411 -26.01 23.39 -3.04
C ARG A 411 -25.09 24.59 -2.82
N ILE A 412 -24.32 24.94 -3.85
CA ILE A 412 -23.51 26.17 -3.84
C ILE A 412 -24.46 27.37 -3.95
N ASP A 413 -24.36 28.31 -3.01
CA ASP A 413 -25.16 29.54 -2.97
C ASP A 413 -24.39 30.71 -3.59
N SER A 414 -23.11 30.85 -3.24
CA SER A 414 -22.22 31.88 -3.75
C SER A 414 -20.77 31.41 -3.74
N THR A 415 -19.99 31.88 -4.71
CA THR A 415 -18.53 31.71 -4.76
C THR A 415 -17.85 33.07 -4.82
N LYS A 416 -16.67 33.17 -4.23
CA LYS A 416 -15.84 34.38 -4.21
C LYS A 416 -14.38 33.99 -4.36
N ASP A 417 -13.73 34.47 -5.41
CA ASP A 417 -12.28 34.33 -5.56
C ASP A 417 -11.56 35.20 -4.52
N THR A 418 -10.47 34.67 -3.98
CA THR A 418 -9.57 35.39 -3.07
C THR A 418 -8.16 35.40 -3.66
N ASP A 419 -7.30 36.29 -3.17
CA ASP A 419 -5.92 36.43 -3.67
C ASP A 419 -5.12 35.11 -3.62
N PHE A 420 -5.52 34.17 -2.76
CA PHE A 420 -4.82 32.90 -2.52
C PHE A 420 -5.72 31.67 -2.65
N GLY A 421 -6.90 31.78 -3.28
CA GLY A 421 -7.86 30.68 -3.27
C GLY A 421 -9.29 31.02 -3.67
N LEU A 422 -10.23 30.25 -3.13
CA LEU A 422 -11.66 30.35 -3.39
C LEU A 422 -12.45 30.18 -2.09
N GLU A 423 -13.42 31.05 -1.85
CA GLU A 423 -14.43 30.86 -0.81
C GLU A 423 -15.78 30.50 -1.45
N ALA A 424 -16.52 29.57 -0.84
CA ALA A 424 -17.87 29.22 -1.25
C ALA A 424 -18.81 29.08 -0.06
N THR A 425 -20.04 29.55 -0.21
CA THR A 425 -21.12 29.34 0.75
C THR A 425 -22.02 28.22 0.24
N LEU A 426 -22.28 27.22 1.06
CA LEU A 426 -23.17 26.10 0.74
C LEU A 426 -24.46 26.22 1.56
N LYS A 427 -25.61 26.04 0.93
CA LYS A 427 -26.92 25.97 1.60
C LYS A 427 -27.52 24.57 1.51
N LEU A 428 -28.22 24.16 2.56
CA LEU A 428 -28.94 22.89 2.57
C LEU A 428 -30.04 22.89 1.50
N LYS A 429 -30.19 21.78 0.76
CA LYS A 429 -31.30 21.62 -0.20
C LYS A 429 -32.63 21.57 0.54
N ASP A 430 -33.65 22.23 0.00
CA ASP A 430 -34.98 22.26 0.63
C ASP A 430 -35.59 20.85 0.75
N SER A 431 -35.31 19.96 -0.20
CA SER A 431 -35.69 18.54 -0.17
C SER A 431 -35.03 17.70 0.94
N ALA A 432 -33.93 18.20 1.54
CA ALA A 432 -33.22 17.50 2.61
C ALA A 432 -33.79 17.82 4.00
N LYS A 433 -34.44 18.98 4.16
CA LYS A 433 -35.02 19.47 5.43
C LYS A 433 -36.09 18.54 6.01
N ASP A 434 -36.81 17.82 5.15
CA ASP A 434 -37.90 16.91 5.54
C ASP A 434 -37.42 15.47 5.83
N THR A 435 -36.11 15.21 5.82
CA THR A 435 -35.55 13.85 5.99
C THR A 435 -35.18 13.56 7.44
N LYS A 436 -35.41 12.32 7.94
CA LYS A 436 -34.98 11.87 9.28
C LYS A 436 -33.48 11.53 9.34
N LEU A 437 -32.65 12.23 8.59
CA LEU A 437 -31.21 12.19 8.77
C LEU A 437 -30.84 13.03 10.00
N VAL A 438 -29.74 12.67 10.66
CA VAL A 438 -29.27 13.34 11.88
C VAL A 438 -29.09 14.84 11.64
N THR A 439 -29.21 15.66 12.69
CA THR A 439 -29.24 17.14 12.64
C THR A 439 -28.37 17.74 11.52
N GLN A 440 -29.01 18.35 10.53
CA GLN A 440 -28.37 18.97 9.36
C GLN A 440 -28.17 20.48 9.58
N LEU A 441 -27.06 21.03 9.10
CA LEU A 441 -26.84 22.48 9.14
C LEU A 441 -27.49 23.19 7.95
N ASP A 442 -28.01 24.38 8.18
CA ASP A 442 -28.62 25.20 7.13
C ASP A 442 -27.60 25.81 6.16
N ALA A 443 -26.42 26.22 6.67
CA ALA A 443 -25.38 26.88 5.90
C ALA A 443 -23.97 26.43 6.32
N LEU A 444 -23.11 26.17 5.32
CA LEU A 444 -21.70 25.85 5.49
C LEU A 444 -20.84 26.87 4.74
N LYS A 445 -19.63 27.10 5.24
CA LYS A 445 -18.59 27.83 4.50
C LYS A 445 -17.50 26.85 4.07
N THR A 446 -17.05 26.99 2.82
CA THR A 446 -15.92 26.26 2.24
C THR A 446 -14.82 27.26 1.92
N GLU A 447 -13.61 27.01 2.39
CA GLU A 447 -12.42 27.79 2.10
C GLU A 447 -11.40 26.88 1.42
N VAL A 448 -11.03 27.23 0.19
CA VAL A 448 -10.00 26.57 -0.60
C VAL A 448 -8.78 27.50 -0.61
N THR A 449 -7.63 27.02 -0.16
CA THR A 449 -6.39 27.80 -0.08
C THR A 449 -5.27 27.10 -0.83
N TYR A 450 -4.65 27.81 -1.76
CA TYR A 450 -3.47 27.36 -2.49
C TYR A 450 -2.23 27.66 -1.64
N LEU A 451 -1.77 26.69 -0.85
CA LEU A 451 -0.64 26.89 0.07
C LEU A 451 0.69 26.93 -0.69
N THR A 452 0.85 26.00 -1.64
CA THR A 452 1.98 25.95 -2.58
C THR A 452 1.49 25.38 -3.91
N GLU A 453 2.34 25.32 -4.92
CA GLU A 453 2.04 24.64 -6.20
C GLU A 453 1.70 23.16 -6.04
N ASN A 454 2.14 22.52 -4.94
CA ASN A 454 1.96 21.09 -4.68
C ASN A 454 1.05 20.77 -3.47
N ILE A 455 0.53 21.80 -2.78
CA ILE A 455 -0.29 21.62 -1.56
C ILE A 455 -1.53 22.51 -1.63
N LEU A 456 -2.69 21.87 -1.56
CA LEU A 456 -4.01 22.49 -1.53
C LEU A 456 -4.69 22.17 -0.19
N ARG A 457 -5.26 23.18 0.46
CA ARG A 457 -6.11 23.00 1.64
C ARG A 457 -7.57 23.28 1.30
N VAL A 458 -8.48 22.38 1.69
CA VAL A 458 -9.93 22.54 1.53
C VAL A 458 -10.59 22.36 2.89
N LYS A 459 -11.10 23.47 3.44
CA LYS A 459 -11.72 23.51 4.76
C LYS A 459 -13.22 23.76 4.64
N ILE A 460 -14.04 22.87 5.19
CA ILE A 460 -15.50 22.99 5.24
C ILE A 460 -15.95 23.01 6.70
N PHE A 461 -16.67 24.07 7.07
CA PHE A 461 -17.09 24.31 8.45
C PHE A 461 -18.44 25.03 8.53
N ASP A 462 -18.99 25.12 9.74
CA ASP A 462 -20.25 25.80 10.03
C ASP A 462 -20.06 27.32 9.88
N ALA A 463 -20.91 27.95 9.06
CA ALA A 463 -20.83 29.40 8.82
C ALA A 463 -21.26 30.23 10.03
N ASN A 464 -22.07 29.68 10.93
CA ASN A 464 -22.72 30.40 12.01
C ASN A 464 -22.04 30.15 13.36
N ASN A 465 -21.47 28.96 13.58
CA ASN A 465 -20.90 28.58 14.87
C ASN A 465 -19.44 28.12 14.75
N LYS A 466 -18.58 28.61 15.66
CA LYS A 466 -17.20 28.13 15.75
C LYS A 466 -17.17 26.70 16.28
N ARG A 467 -16.74 25.75 15.45
CA ARG A 467 -16.62 24.33 15.77
C ARG A 467 -15.21 23.96 16.24
N TYR A 468 -15.07 22.77 16.84
CA TYR A 468 -13.78 22.21 17.21
C TYR A 468 -12.92 21.94 15.98
N GLU A 469 -11.68 22.44 16.02
CA GLU A 469 -10.64 22.19 15.03
C GLU A 469 -9.46 21.50 15.74
N THR A 470 -8.83 20.55 15.05
CA THR A 470 -7.71 19.77 15.59
C THR A 470 -6.55 20.69 15.95
N LEU A 471 -6.06 20.58 17.19
CA LEU A 471 -4.94 21.39 17.70
C LEU A 471 -3.63 20.93 17.03
N GLY A 472 -2.86 21.88 16.51
CA GLY A 472 -1.57 21.62 15.86
C GLY A 472 -1.26 22.55 14.67
N LEU A 473 -2.30 23.10 14.01
CA LEU A 473 -2.14 24.06 12.90
C LEU A 473 -3.10 25.26 12.91
N THR A 474 -4.26 25.21 13.60
CA THR A 474 -5.17 26.37 13.78
C THR A 474 -5.92 26.34 15.13
N SER A 475 -6.49 27.49 15.49
CA SER A 475 -6.96 27.89 16.84
C SER A 475 -8.07 27.04 17.49
N LYS A 476 -8.15 27.09 18.84
CA LYS A 476 -9.17 26.49 19.72
C LYS A 476 -10.61 26.82 19.31
N GLY A 477 -11.50 25.82 19.24
CA GLY A 477 -12.93 25.96 18.90
C GLY A 477 -13.87 25.21 19.86
N LYS A 478 -15.18 25.51 19.82
CA LYS A 478 -16.19 24.90 20.69
C LYS A 478 -16.71 23.58 20.11
N PHE A 479 -16.98 22.59 20.96
CA PHE A 479 -17.61 21.34 20.54
C PHE A 479 -19.06 21.59 20.09
N GLY A 480 -19.41 21.10 18.90
CA GLY A 480 -20.79 21.06 18.41
C GLY A 480 -21.06 19.72 17.75
N HIS A 481 -22.32 19.29 17.69
CA HIS A 481 -22.69 17.95 17.22
C HIS A 481 -23.16 17.95 15.77
N ILE A 482 -22.31 17.48 14.86
CA ILE A 482 -22.61 17.30 13.43
C ILE A 482 -21.78 16.14 12.94
N TYR A 483 -22.43 15.26 12.18
CA TYR A 483 -21.82 14.12 11.53
C TYR A 483 -21.44 14.51 10.11
N TRP A 484 -20.22 14.21 9.73
CA TRP A 484 -19.77 14.42 8.37
C TRP A 484 -19.70 13.09 7.65
N TRP A 485 -20.31 13.04 6.47
CA TRP A 485 -20.16 11.92 5.55
C TRP A 485 -19.78 12.49 4.19
N THR A 486 -18.57 12.16 3.75
CA THR A 486 -18.10 12.48 2.40
C THR A 486 -17.75 11.21 1.64
N ALA A 487 -17.78 11.31 0.32
CA ALA A 487 -17.24 10.30 -0.58
C ALA A 487 -16.51 11.01 -1.71
N SER A 488 -15.35 10.46 -2.11
CA SER A 488 -14.60 10.92 -3.28
C SER A 488 -14.30 9.73 -4.16
N TYR A 489 -14.44 9.93 -5.46
CA TYR A 489 -13.81 9.05 -6.43
C TYR A 489 -12.29 9.19 -6.34
N LEU A 490 -11.60 8.11 -6.65
CA LEU A 490 -10.17 7.98 -6.70
C LEU A 490 -9.80 7.68 -8.17
N PRO A 491 -8.72 8.29 -8.68
CA PRO A 491 -8.29 8.09 -10.06
C PRO A 491 -7.67 6.71 -10.32
N SER A 492 -7.44 5.90 -9.28
CA SER A 492 -6.76 4.62 -9.38
C SER A 492 -7.18 3.67 -8.26
N ASN A 493 -6.98 2.37 -8.50
CA ASN A 493 -7.19 1.31 -7.52
C ASN A 493 -6.00 1.11 -6.56
N ASN A 494 -4.95 1.92 -6.67
CA ASN A 494 -3.71 1.77 -5.90
C ASN A 494 -3.70 2.74 -4.71
N VAL A 495 -4.38 2.36 -3.63
CA VAL A 495 -4.52 3.16 -2.40
C VAL A 495 -3.65 2.58 -1.29
N TYR A 496 -2.96 3.44 -0.53
CA TYR A 496 -2.04 3.07 0.55
C TYR A 496 -2.21 4.02 1.75
N GLY A 497 -1.78 3.60 2.95
CA GLY A 497 -1.89 4.39 4.17
C GLY A 497 -3.14 4.06 4.98
N LEU A 498 -3.72 5.04 5.68
CA LEU A 498 -4.81 4.90 6.65
C LEU A 498 -4.38 4.04 7.85
N GLY A 499 -4.61 4.50 9.07
CA GLY A 499 -4.21 3.72 10.24
C GLY A 499 -4.60 4.36 11.56
N GLU A 500 -4.42 3.69 12.69
CA GLU A 500 -3.75 2.41 12.84
C GLU A 500 -4.73 1.23 12.86
N ASN A 501 -4.59 0.34 11.87
CA ASN A 501 -5.33 -0.92 11.76
C ASN A 501 -4.38 -2.00 11.22
N THR A 502 -4.66 -3.27 11.48
CA THR A 502 -3.87 -4.37 10.92
C THR A 502 -4.38 -4.75 9.53
N HIS A 503 -3.77 -4.20 8.48
CA HIS A 503 -4.13 -4.54 7.11
C HIS A 503 -3.46 -5.84 6.64
N PRO A 504 -4.15 -6.66 5.82
CA PRO A 504 -3.57 -7.90 5.28
C PRO A 504 -2.52 -7.64 4.18
N SER A 505 -2.55 -6.45 3.56
CA SER A 505 -1.64 -6.04 2.49
C SER A 505 -1.40 -4.54 2.56
N LEU A 506 -0.23 -4.09 2.06
CA LEU A 506 0.12 -2.67 2.01
C LEU A 506 -0.80 -1.88 1.06
N ARG A 507 -1.09 -2.45 -0.11
CA ARG A 507 -2.12 -1.93 -1.01
C ARG A 507 -3.49 -2.30 -0.47
N HIS A 508 -4.38 -1.33 -0.38
CA HIS A 508 -5.75 -1.54 0.05
C HIS A 508 -6.57 -2.33 -0.97
N ASN A 509 -7.46 -3.18 -0.47
CA ASN A 509 -8.51 -3.81 -1.24
C ASN A 509 -9.77 -2.93 -1.22
N LEU A 510 -10.28 -2.56 -2.40
CA LEU A 510 -11.43 -1.66 -2.57
C LEU A 510 -12.80 -2.37 -2.53
N ASN A 511 -12.92 -3.49 -1.81
CA ASN A 511 -14.14 -4.32 -1.79
C ASN A 511 -15.09 -3.98 -0.63
N TYR A 512 -15.56 -2.74 -0.56
CA TYR A 512 -16.48 -2.25 0.47
C TYR A 512 -16.02 -2.50 1.91
N LYS A 513 -14.70 -2.63 2.12
CA LYS A 513 -14.14 -2.79 3.48
C LYS A 513 -14.22 -1.47 4.22
N THR A 514 -14.79 -1.52 5.41
CA THR A 514 -14.89 -0.38 6.34
C THR A 514 -13.95 -0.61 7.51
N TRP A 515 -13.11 0.37 7.77
CA TRP A 515 -12.11 0.34 8.82
C TRP A 515 -12.33 1.51 9.79
N PRO A 516 -12.40 1.25 11.10
CA PRO A 516 -12.55 2.29 12.11
C PRO A 516 -11.22 2.95 12.47
N LEU A 517 -11.27 4.25 12.78
CA LEU A 517 -10.15 5.06 13.27
C LEU A 517 -10.56 5.73 14.58
N PHE A 518 -10.00 5.25 15.68
CA PHE A 518 -10.12 5.82 17.01
C PHE A 518 -9.08 5.15 17.92
N THR A 519 -8.34 5.90 18.71
CA THR A 519 -7.24 5.36 19.52
C THR A 519 -7.77 4.35 20.57
N LYS A 520 -7.28 3.11 20.53
CA LYS A 520 -7.65 2.01 21.44
C LYS A 520 -6.50 1.04 21.65
N ASP A 521 -6.35 0.59 22.88
CA ASP A 521 -5.53 -0.58 23.17
C ASP A 521 -6.26 -1.83 22.68
N ASN A 522 -5.86 -2.30 21.51
CA ASN A 522 -6.29 -3.55 20.92
C ASN A 522 -5.07 -4.23 20.30
N ALA A 523 -4.86 -5.49 20.65
CA ALA A 523 -3.80 -6.29 20.06
C ALA A 523 -3.98 -6.44 18.53
N PRO A 524 -2.92 -6.20 17.72
CA PRO A 524 -2.97 -6.34 16.28
C PRO A 524 -3.39 -7.74 15.84
N ASN A 525 -4.43 -7.81 15.00
CA ASN A 525 -4.90 -9.06 14.42
C ASN A 525 -5.32 -8.81 12.96
N SER A 526 -4.62 -9.41 12.01
CA SER A 526 -4.85 -9.22 10.56
C SER A 526 -6.18 -9.81 10.06
N GLN A 527 -6.87 -10.57 10.90
CA GLN A 527 -8.18 -11.16 10.61
C GLN A 527 -9.34 -10.26 11.07
N ASP A 528 -9.08 -9.21 11.85
CA ASP A 528 -10.11 -8.37 12.47
C ASP A 528 -10.06 -6.91 11.96
N GLU A 529 -11.21 -6.34 11.61
CA GLU A 529 -11.35 -4.93 11.19
C GLU A 529 -11.50 -4.01 12.42
N LYS A 530 -10.48 -4.00 13.30
CA LYS A 530 -10.46 -3.24 14.55
C LYS A 530 -9.53 -2.02 14.46
N ASN A 531 -9.84 -1.02 15.26
CA ASN A 531 -8.98 0.12 15.54
C ASN A 531 -7.93 -0.26 16.59
N ASN A 532 -6.69 0.15 16.38
CA ASN A 532 -5.57 -0.08 17.29
C ASN A 532 -5.15 1.26 17.95
N TYR A 533 -3.87 1.41 18.25
CA TYR A 533 -3.32 2.46 19.11
C TYR A 533 -3.42 3.86 18.50
N GLY A 534 -2.98 4.03 17.25
CA GLY A 534 -2.91 5.33 16.56
C GLY A 534 -4.12 5.73 15.71
N GLN A 535 -4.20 7.02 15.38
CA GLN A 535 -5.17 7.60 14.44
C GLN A 535 -4.45 8.48 13.40
N HIS A 536 -4.40 7.98 12.17
CA HIS A 536 -3.72 8.50 10.98
C HIS A 536 -4.68 8.52 9.78
N PRO A 537 -5.52 9.56 9.67
CA PRO A 537 -6.44 9.75 8.54
C PRO A 537 -5.71 10.33 7.30
N PHE A 538 -4.63 9.67 6.88
CA PHE A 538 -3.82 10.03 5.72
C PHE A 538 -3.69 8.84 4.78
N TYR A 539 -3.92 9.05 3.49
CA TYR A 539 -3.73 8.02 2.47
C TYR A 539 -3.06 8.60 1.22
N THR A 540 -2.40 7.73 0.46
CA THR A 540 -1.83 8.07 -0.84
C THR A 540 -2.46 7.22 -1.92
N VAL A 541 -2.52 7.78 -3.13
CA VAL A 541 -3.01 7.10 -4.32
C VAL A 541 -1.94 7.20 -5.39
N LEU A 542 -1.55 6.04 -5.92
CA LEU A 542 -0.65 5.95 -7.06
C LEU A 542 -1.46 5.91 -8.36
N GLU A 543 -1.33 6.95 -9.17
CA GLU A 543 -2.03 7.08 -10.44
C GLU A 543 -1.37 6.21 -11.53
N SER A 544 -2.11 5.96 -12.61
CA SER A 544 -1.65 5.09 -13.70
C SER A 544 -0.45 5.64 -14.47
N ASN A 545 -0.21 6.95 -14.40
CA ASN A 545 0.94 7.64 -15.01
C ASN A 545 2.20 7.65 -14.12
N GLY A 546 2.14 7.08 -12.91
CA GLY A 546 3.24 7.11 -11.94
C GLY A 546 3.23 8.32 -11.00
N ASN A 547 2.44 9.36 -11.31
CA ASN A 547 2.18 10.45 -10.39
C ASN A 547 1.44 9.94 -9.16
N SER A 548 1.56 10.66 -8.07
CA SER A 548 0.92 10.29 -6.83
C SER A 548 0.31 11.51 -6.15
N HIS A 549 -0.77 11.30 -5.44
CA HIS A 549 -1.28 12.31 -4.54
C HIS A 549 -1.55 11.72 -3.16
N GLY A 550 -1.48 12.57 -2.15
CA GLY A 550 -1.80 12.26 -0.77
C GLY A 550 -2.98 13.09 -0.30
N ILE A 551 -3.82 12.51 0.55
CA ILE A 551 -4.95 13.20 1.18
C ILE A 551 -4.85 12.99 2.68
N LEU A 552 -4.75 14.09 3.42
CA LEU A 552 -4.86 14.14 4.87
C LEU A 552 -6.20 14.77 5.24
N LEU A 553 -7.00 14.09 6.06
CA LEU A 553 -8.13 14.72 6.75
C LEU A 553 -7.69 15.08 8.17
N LEU A 554 -7.46 16.37 8.44
CA LEU A 554 -7.02 16.84 9.76
C LEU A 554 -8.19 16.88 10.75
N ASN A 555 -8.63 15.70 11.20
CA ASN A 555 -9.71 15.53 12.16
C ASN A 555 -9.37 14.41 13.17
N SER A 556 -9.47 14.72 14.46
CA SER A 556 -9.17 13.80 15.57
C SER A 556 -10.40 13.11 16.18
N ASN A 557 -11.60 13.38 15.67
CA ASN A 557 -12.82 12.72 16.13
C ASN A 557 -12.84 11.26 15.66
N ALA A 558 -13.56 10.40 16.35
CA ALA A 558 -13.73 9.01 15.91
C ALA A 558 -14.36 8.97 14.51
N MET A 559 -13.78 8.16 13.63
CA MET A 559 -14.19 8.09 12.23
C MET A 559 -14.06 6.69 11.66
N GLU A 560 -14.61 6.48 10.47
CA GLU A 560 -14.43 5.27 9.69
C GLU A 560 -14.20 5.63 8.22
N TYR A 561 -13.39 4.84 7.53
CA TYR A 561 -13.23 4.91 6.09
C TYR A 561 -13.74 3.64 5.44
N THR A 562 -14.45 3.77 4.32
CA THR A 562 -14.94 2.67 3.50
C THR A 562 -14.37 2.81 2.10
N LEU A 563 -13.70 1.77 1.62
CA LEU A 563 -13.11 1.74 0.28
C LEU A 563 -14.01 0.95 -0.67
N MET A 564 -14.34 1.54 -1.81
CA MET A 564 -15.38 1.05 -2.73
C MET A 564 -14.82 0.73 -4.12
N PRO A 565 -15.38 -0.26 -4.86
CA PRO A 565 -14.77 -0.80 -6.08
C PRO A 565 -14.79 0.13 -7.29
N ALA A 566 -15.65 1.14 -7.31
CA ALA A 566 -15.68 2.17 -8.35
C ALA A 566 -14.72 3.28 -7.91
N PRO A 567 -13.39 3.03 -7.98
CA PRO A 567 -12.41 3.37 -6.96
C PRO A 567 -12.81 4.62 -6.21
N ALA A 568 -13.25 4.45 -4.97
CA ALA A 568 -13.76 5.56 -4.19
C ALA A 568 -13.50 5.32 -2.71
N VAL A 569 -13.28 6.40 -1.98
CA VAL A 569 -13.20 6.39 -0.51
C VAL A 569 -14.39 7.15 0.04
N SER A 570 -15.01 6.58 1.06
CA SER A 570 -16.01 7.27 1.85
C SER A 570 -15.51 7.42 3.28
N VAL A 571 -15.59 8.63 3.82
CA VAL A 571 -15.17 8.91 5.19
C VAL A 571 -16.40 9.38 5.97
N LYS A 572 -16.60 8.80 7.15
CA LYS A 572 -17.62 9.23 8.12
C LYS A 572 -16.95 9.60 9.43
N THR A 573 -17.19 10.80 9.93
CA THR A 573 -16.68 11.26 11.23
C THR A 573 -17.80 11.80 12.10
N ILE A 574 -17.69 11.62 13.41
CA ILE A 574 -18.73 11.98 14.39
C ILE A 574 -18.73 13.46 14.80
N GLY A 575 -17.72 14.22 14.37
CA GLY A 575 -17.55 15.58 14.88
C GLY A 575 -16.45 16.37 14.19
N GLY A 576 -16.16 17.55 14.75
CA GLY A 576 -15.18 18.49 14.22
C GLY A 576 -15.63 19.18 12.93
N ILE A 577 -14.64 19.47 12.08
CA ILE A 577 -14.78 20.05 10.73
C ILE A 577 -14.14 19.13 9.69
N LEU A 578 -14.38 19.40 8.41
CA LEU A 578 -13.67 18.73 7.33
C LEU A 578 -12.52 19.63 6.86
N ASP A 579 -11.30 19.30 7.25
CA ASP A 579 -10.10 20.05 6.88
C ASP A 579 -9.16 19.13 6.10
N PHE A 580 -9.28 19.18 4.77
CA PHE A 580 -8.50 18.34 3.86
C PHE A 580 -7.24 19.05 3.39
N PHE A 581 -6.14 18.31 3.38
CA PHE A 581 -4.92 18.70 2.69
C PHE A 581 -4.66 17.71 1.56
N VAL A 582 -4.51 18.25 0.36
CA VAL A 582 -4.20 17.50 -0.85
C VAL A 582 -2.76 17.81 -1.22
N PHE A 583 -1.96 16.76 -1.33
CA PHE A 583 -0.55 16.82 -1.72
C PHE A 583 -0.44 16.20 -3.09
N VAL A 584 0.12 16.91 -4.07
CA VAL A 584 0.31 16.40 -5.43
C VAL A 584 1.81 16.30 -5.69
N GLY A 585 2.28 15.16 -6.18
CA GLY A 585 3.69 14.97 -6.49
C GLY A 585 3.92 13.97 -7.61
N ASP A 586 5.07 14.09 -8.26
CA ASP A 586 5.44 13.25 -9.41
C ASP A 586 5.67 11.77 -9.06
N ASN A 587 5.82 11.45 -7.77
CA ASN A 587 6.01 10.09 -7.27
C ASN A 587 5.60 9.97 -5.78
N PRO A 588 5.44 8.75 -5.24
CA PRO A 588 5.02 8.55 -3.85
C PRO A 588 5.95 9.19 -2.81
N GLU A 589 7.27 9.21 -3.05
CA GLU A 589 8.24 9.78 -2.10
C GLU A 589 8.06 11.30 -1.98
N HIS A 590 7.88 11.98 -3.12
CA HIS A 590 7.62 13.43 -3.14
C HIS A 590 6.36 13.77 -2.32
N VAL A 591 5.28 12.99 -2.45
CA VAL A 591 4.06 13.16 -1.64
C VAL A 591 4.37 13.04 -0.14
N ILE A 592 5.17 12.07 0.29
CA ILE A 592 5.56 11.91 1.69
C ILE A 592 6.46 13.04 2.18
N GLN A 593 7.35 13.56 1.33
CA GLN A 593 8.17 14.73 1.64
C GLN A 593 7.31 15.98 1.86
N LEU A 594 6.28 16.19 1.04
CA LEU A 594 5.33 17.29 1.20
C LEU A 594 4.48 17.12 2.47
N TYR A 595 3.97 15.91 2.72
CA TYR A 595 3.20 15.60 3.93
C TYR A 595 4.00 15.88 5.20
N THR A 596 5.23 15.34 5.30
CA THR A 596 6.10 15.58 6.46
C THR A 596 6.62 17.01 6.54
N SER A 597 6.66 17.76 5.43
CA SER A 597 6.95 19.19 5.50
C SER A 597 5.84 20.00 6.18
N LEU A 598 4.59 19.55 6.07
CA LEU A 598 3.44 20.20 6.69
C LEU A 598 3.28 19.82 8.17
N ILE A 599 3.33 18.51 8.48
CA ILE A 599 3.05 18.02 9.84
C ILE A 599 4.28 18.00 10.76
N GLY A 600 5.48 18.17 10.19
CA GLY A 600 6.75 18.04 10.89
C GLY A 600 7.56 16.85 10.39
N ARG A 601 8.85 17.07 10.16
CA ARG A 601 9.78 16.01 9.75
C ARG A 601 10.07 15.08 10.93
N THR A 602 10.31 13.80 10.62
CA THR A 602 10.70 12.80 11.62
C THR A 602 11.90 13.29 12.43
N PHE A 603 11.85 13.11 13.75
CA PHE A 603 12.97 13.44 14.63
C PHE A 603 14.20 12.60 14.25
N MET A 604 15.39 13.14 14.50
CA MET A 604 16.64 12.40 14.29
C MET A 604 16.92 11.53 15.52
N PRO A 605 16.90 10.18 15.42
CA PRO A 605 17.22 9.32 16.54
C PRO A 605 18.70 9.47 16.95
N SER A 606 19.00 9.26 18.22
CA SER A 606 20.40 9.13 18.68
C SER A 606 21.04 7.90 18.07
N PHE A 607 22.35 7.94 17.79
CA PHE A 607 23.04 6.86 17.06
C PHE A 607 22.88 5.48 17.71
N TRP A 608 22.92 5.41 19.04
CA TRP A 608 22.76 4.16 19.80
C TRP A 608 21.36 3.53 19.67
N ALA A 609 20.33 4.28 19.26
CA ALA A 609 18.98 3.76 19.11
C ALA A 609 18.83 2.81 17.91
N PHE A 610 19.77 2.84 16.95
CA PHE A 610 19.84 1.87 15.85
C PHE A 610 20.43 0.52 16.27
N GLY A 611 21.01 0.44 17.47
CA GLY A 611 21.52 -0.80 18.05
C GLY A 611 20.41 -1.77 18.45
N PHE A 612 20.77 -3.04 18.65
CA PHE A 612 19.81 -4.05 19.10
C PHE A 612 19.35 -3.76 20.53
N GLN A 613 18.06 -3.99 20.79
CA GLN A 613 17.41 -3.59 22.04
C GLN A 613 16.69 -4.79 22.66
N ILE A 614 16.78 -4.95 23.98
CA ILE A 614 16.16 -6.07 24.69
C ILE A 614 15.16 -5.54 25.72
N SER A 615 13.93 -6.03 25.61
CA SER A 615 12.85 -5.80 26.58
C SER A 615 12.14 -7.10 26.91
N LYS A 616 11.47 -7.11 28.06
CA LYS A 616 10.57 -8.18 28.47
C LYS A 616 9.68 -7.69 29.62
N TRP A 617 8.38 -7.93 29.51
CA TRP A 617 7.46 -7.90 30.63
C TRP A 617 7.57 -9.17 31.50
N GLY A 618 7.69 -9.01 32.81
CA GLY A 618 7.90 -10.10 33.75
C GLY A 618 9.37 -10.36 34.04
N TYR A 619 10.15 -9.30 34.24
CA TYR A 619 11.32 -9.38 35.10
C TYR A 619 10.81 -9.29 36.55
N HIS A 620 11.21 -10.19 37.44
CA HIS A 620 10.67 -10.19 38.81
C HIS A 620 11.58 -9.50 39.83
N ASN A 621 12.83 -9.20 39.45
CA ASN A 621 13.83 -8.55 40.30
C ASN A 621 15.06 -8.11 39.49
N THR A 622 15.91 -7.28 40.09
CA THR A 622 17.18 -6.83 39.49
C THR A 622 18.11 -7.98 39.08
N SER A 623 18.09 -9.11 39.79
CA SER A 623 19.00 -10.24 39.49
C SER A 623 18.68 -10.89 38.13
N GLN A 624 17.41 -10.96 37.75
CA GLN A 624 17.03 -11.49 36.43
C GLN A 624 17.45 -10.55 35.29
N VAL A 625 17.31 -9.24 35.49
CA VAL A 625 17.78 -8.22 34.54
C VAL A 625 19.30 -8.32 34.38
N LYS A 626 20.03 -8.37 35.51
CA LYS A 626 21.48 -8.54 35.53
C LYS A 626 21.93 -9.81 34.82
N ALA A 627 21.27 -10.95 35.08
CA ALA A 627 21.59 -12.21 34.42
C ALA A 627 21.33 -12.16 32.90
N CYS A 628 20.34 -11.38 32.44
CA CYS A 628 20.14 -11.14 31.02
C CYS A 628 21.31 -10.36 30.42
N VAL A 629 21.67 -9.22 31.01
CA VAL A 629 22.81 -8.37 30.60
C VAL A 629 24.12 -9.18 30.55
N GLU A 630 24.46 -9.86 31.64
CA GLU A 630 25.70 -10.65 31.74
C GLU A 630 25.73 -11.79 30.72
N ARG A 631 24.58 -12.42 30.43
CA ARG A 631 24.49 -13.47 29.40
C ARG A 631 24.77 -12.93 28.01
N GLN A 632 24.24 -11.75 27.65
CA GLN A 632 24.50 -11.16 26.33
C GLN A 632 25.98 -10.81 26.18
N ILE A 633 26.55 -10.16 27.20
CA ILE A 633 27.97 -9.80 27.23
C ILE A 633 28.86 -11.05 27.13
N LYS A 634 28.52 -12.11 27.86
CA LYS A 634 29.27 -13.38 27.84
C LYS A 634 29.29 -14.04 26.45
N HIS A 635 28.21 -13.92 25.68
CA HIS A 635 28.10 -14.50 24.34
C HIS A 635 28.44 -13.51 23.23
N GLU A 636 28.96 -12.33 23.59
CA GLU A 636 29.38 -11.29 22.64
C GLU A 636 28.25 -10.88 21.67
N VAL A 637 26.99 -10.93 22.13
CA VAL A 637 25.84 -10.49 21.34
C VAL A 637 25.81 -8.95 21.35
N PRO A 638 25.95 -8.28 20.20
CA PRO A 638 25.90 -6.83 20.14
C PRO A 638 24.50 -6.33 20.51
N TYR A 639 24.39 -5.52 21.56
CA TYR A 639 23.16 -4.83 21.93
C TYR A 639 23.49 -3.54 22.71
N ASP A 640 22.68 -2.50 22.50
CA ASP A 640 22.99 -1.14 22.96
C ASP A 640 22.00 -0.64 24.01
N VAL A 641 20.78 -1.20 24.05
CA VAL A 641 19.70 -0.71 24.90
C VAL A 641 19.04 -1.83 25.71
N GLN A 642 18.96 -1.64 27.03
CA GLN A 642 18.24 -2.50 27.95
C GLN A 642 16.98 -1.79 28.47
N TYR A 643 15.86 -2.48 28.35
CA TYR A 643 14.57 -2.02 28.88
C TYR A 643 14.24 -2.74 30.19
N VAL A 644 13.50 -2.06 31.05
CA VAL A 644 12.80 -2.67 32.18
C VAL A 644 11.35 -2.21 32.13
N ASP A 645 10.47 -3.19 32.00
CA ASP A 645 9.02 -2.99 31.98
C ASP A 645 8.50 -2.60 33.38
N SER A 646 7.19 -2.39 33.52
CA SER A 646 6.47 -1.86 34.69
C SER A 646 6.75 -2.59 36.00
N ASP A 647 7.34 -3.79 35.95
CA ASP A 647 7.73 -4.60 37.12
C ASP A 647 8.64 -3.85 38.11
N TYR A 648 9.44 -2.87 37.65
CA TYR A 648 10.34 -2.13 38.53
C TYR A 648 9.61 -1.15 39.46
N LYS A 649 8.37 -0.78 39.13
CA LYS A 649 7.61 0.25 39.82
C LYS A 649 7.08 -0.31 41.14
N GLU A 650 6.96 0.55 42.17
CA GLU A 650 6.31 0.13 43.41
C GLU A 650 4.87 -0.31 43.16
N ALA A 651 4.45 -1.35 43.90
CA ALA A 651 3.10 -1.89 43.84
C ALA A 651 2.62 -2.24 42.41
N GLN A 652 3.55 -2.66 41.53
CA GLN A 652 3.25 -3.10 40.16
C GLN A 652 2.54 -2.05 39.30
N GLY A 653 2.94 -0.77 39.41
CA GLY A 653 2.45 0.24 38.47
C GLY A 653 2.61 1.70 38.88
N ARG A 654 3.10 2.04 40.09
CA ARG A 654 3.22 3.45 40.49
C ARG A 654 4.35 4.15 39.74
N ASP A 655 4.00 5.03 38.80
CA ASP A 655 4.98 5.81 38.05
C ASP A 655 5.89 6.66 38.96
N PHE A 656 7.10 6.90 38.47
CA PHE A 656 8.15 7.66 39.16
C PHE A 656 8.65 7.06 40.49
N THR A 657 8.46 5.75 40.69
CA THR A 657 8.96 5.01 41.87
C THR A 657 9.85 3.83 41.46
N ILE A 658 10.59 3.26 42.42
CA ILE A 658 11.37 2.03 42.26
C ILE A 658 11.03 1.11 43.43
N ASP A 659 10.66 -0.15 43.15
CA ASP A 659 10.35 -1.15 44.18
C ASP A 659 11.55 -1.33 45.13
N PRO A 660 11.41 -0.97 46.42
CA PRO A 660 12.51 -0.96 47.38
C PRO A 660 12.91 -2.37 47.84
N VAL A 661 12.18 -3.40 47.47
CA VAL A 661 12.42 -4.81 47.83
C VAL A 661 13.06 -5.55 46.66
N HIS A 662 12.38 -5.59 45.52
CA HIS A 662 12.79 -6.43 44.38
C HIS A 662 13.78 -5.72 43.44
N TYR A 663 13.78 -4.39 43.45
CA TYR A 663 14.54 -3.55 42.53
C TYR A 663 15.53 -2.59 43.20
N LYS A 664 15.78 -2.76 44.50
CA LYS A 664 16.71 -1.94 45.29
C LYS A 664 18.11 -1.77 44.68
N ASP A 665 18.62 -2.81 44.00
CA ASP A 665 19.97 -2.83 43.43
C ASP A 665 20.00 -2.34 41.99
N LEU A 666 18.85 -1.97 41.41
CA LEU A 666 18.74 -1.58 40.01
C LEU A 666 19.49 -0.27 39.70
N PRO A 667 19.43 0.79 40.52
CA PRO A 667 20.24 2.00 40.30
C PRO A 667 21.73 1.71 40.16
N GLN A 668 22.27 0.80 40.99
CA GLN A 668 23.66 0.39 40.93
C GLN A 668 23.96 -0.37 39.63
N LEU A 669 23.09 -1.32 39.24
CA LEU A 669 23.23 -2.05 37.98
C LEU A 669 23.26 -1.12 36.76
N ILE A 670 22.38 -0.12 36.72
CA ILE A 670 22.34 0.88 35.64
C ILE A 670 23.67 1.62 35.56
N SER A 671 24.13 2.19 36.68
CA SER A 671 25.38 2.95 36.74
C SER A 671 26.60 2.11 36.35
N ASP A 672 26.69 0.86 36.82
CA ASP A 672 27.79 -0.05 36.54
C ASP A 672 27.87 -0.41 35.06
N THR A 673 26.72 -0.72 34.46
CA THR A 673 26.64 -1.18 33.06
C THR A 673 26.81 -0.05 32.06
N GLN A 674 26.32 1.16 32.39
CA GLN A 674 26.62 2.38 31.64
C GLN A 674 28.12 2.65 31.61
N THR A 675 28.78 2.60 32.76
CA THR A 675 30.22 2.92 32.86
C THR A 675 31.09 1.86 32.20
N LYS A 676 30.76 0.57 32.40
CA LYS A 676 31.61 -0.55 32.00
C LYS A 676 31.41 -0.98 30.54
N TYR A 677 30.18 -0.88 30.04
CA TYR A 677 29.79 -1.44 28.75
C TYR A 677 29.16 -0.40 27.82
N ASN A 678 29.00 0.86 28.26
CA ASN A 678 28.33 1.92 27.49
C ASN A 678 26.88 1.54 27.08
N LEU A 679 26.20 0.78 27.95
CA LEU A 679 24.81 0.38 27.74
C LEU A 679 23.85 1.52 28.05
N HIS A 680 22.79 1.65 27.25
CA HIS A 680 21.73 2.63 27.43
C HIS A 680 20.50 1.98 28.09
N TRP A 681 19.82 2.72 28.96
CA TRP A 681 18.68 2.21 29.73
C TRP A 681 17.40 2.99 29.48
N THR A 682 16.30 2.24 29.35
CA THR A 682 14.96 2.80 29.07
C THR A 682 13.92 2.24 30.06
N PRO A 683 13.32 3.07 30.93
CA PRO A 683 12.11 2.72 31.66
C PRO A 683 10.88 2.88 30.78
N ILE A 684 9.85 2.08 31.08
CA ILE A 684 8.47 2.36 30.70
C ILE A 684 7.81 3.31 31.70
N ILE A 685 7.11 4.33 31.21
CA ILE A 685 6.34 5.29 32.01
C ILE A 685 4.91 5.32 31.47
N ASP A 686 3.95 5.09 32.34
CA ASP A 686 2.52 5.13 31.98
C ASP A 686 1.97 6.52 32.36
N PRO A 687 0.92 7.03 31.69
CA PRO A 687 0.34 8.32 32.04
C PRO A 687 -0.54 8.23 33.31
N ALA A 688 -1.02 7.06 33.70
CA ALA A 688 -2.07 6.92 34.70
C ALA A 688 -1.51 6.92 36.14
N ILE A 689 -1.89 7.93 36.94
CA ILE A 689 -1.32 8.19 38.26
C ILE A 689 -2.28 7.72 39.37
N GLN A 690 -1.79 6.88 40.29
CA GLN A 690 -2.62 6.34 41.38
C GLN A 690 -3.07 7.41 42.37
N GLY A 691 -4.39 7.50 42.61
CA GLY A 691 -5.01 8.57 43.39
C GLY A 691 -5.41 8.25 44.84
N ASN A 692 -5.34 7.00 45.28
CA ASN A 692 -5.82 6.59 46.61
C ASN A 692 -4.72 6.42 47.68
N GLN A 693 -3.52 6.96 47.46
CA GLN A 693 -2.37 6.77 48.35
C GLN A 693 -1.89 8.09 48.94
N ALA A 694 -2.09 8.29 50.24
CA ALA A 694 -1.70 9.52 50.94
C ALA A 694 -0.18 9.78 50.97
N ASN A 695 0.64 8.73 50.90
CA ASN A 695 2.11 8.85 50.90
C ASN A 695 2.71 9.03 49.50
N TYR A 696 1.87 9.10 48.46
CA TYR A 696 2.34 9.24 47.08
C TYR A 696 2.30 10.72 46.67
N THR A 697 3.41 11.41 46.92
CA THR A 697 3.53 12.87 46.77
C THR A 697 3.28 13.34 45.32
N ILE A 698 3.62 12.50 44.35
CA ILE A 698 3.42 12.75 42.92
C ILE A 698 1.94 13.08 42.63
N PHE A 699 1.01 12.32 43.21
CA PHE A 699 -0.42 12.55 43.01
C PHE A 699 -0.90 13.81 43.75
N SER A 700 -0.50 14.02 45.01
CA SER A 700 -0.90 15.21 45.76
C SER A 700 -0.39 16.51 45.11
N GLU A 701 0.86 16.52 44.63
CA GLU A 701 1.41 17.66 43.91
C GLU A 701 0.70 17.89 42.56
N GLY A 702 0.27 16.81 41.90
CA GLY A 702 -0.54 16.89 40.69
C GLY A 702 -1.91 17.54 40.95
N ASN A 703 -2.56 17.20 42.05
CA ASN A 703 -3.82 17.82 42.47
C ASN A 703 -3.63 19.31 42.79
N ASP A 704 -2.59 19.65 43.56
CA ASP A 704 -2.26 21.04 43.90
C ASP A 704 -1.99 21.90 42.66
N LYS A 705 -1.30 21.32 41.66
CA LYS A 705 -1.00 21.97 40.37
C LYS A 705 -2.13 21.85 39.33
N ASN A 706 -3.25 21.21 39.66
CA ASN A 706 -4.43 21.07 38.81
C ASN A 706 -4.13 20.39 37.44
N VAL A 707 -3.30 19.35 37.45
CA VAL A 707 -2.77 18.73 36.22
C VAL A 707 -3.69 17.68 35.60
N PHE A 708 -4.62 17.09 36.36
CA PHE A 708 -5.44 15.97 35.90
C PHE A 708 -6.64 16.38 35.03
N ILE A 709 -7.18 15.42 34.29
CA ILE A 709 -8.42 15.52 33.49
C ILE A 709 -9.64 15.53 34.43
N LYS A 710 -10.59 16.41 34.16
CA LYS A 710 -11.70 16.71 35.09
C LYS A 710 -13.07 16.39 34.53
N TRP A 711 -13.99 16.08 35.45
CA TRP A 711 -15.42 16.09 35.19
C TRP A 711 -15.91 17.52 34.96
N PRO A 712 -16.83 17.73 33.99
CA PRO A 712 -17.46 19.02 33.83
C PRO A 712 -18.42 19.30 35.00
N LYS A 713 -18.49 20.57 35.42
CA LYS A 713 -19.39 21.03 36.51
C LYS A 713 -20.87 20.73 36.26
N SER A 714 -21.26 20.54 34.99
CA SER A 714 -22.63 20.18 34.60
C SER A 714 -23.03 18.76 34.99
N ILE A 715 -22.07 17.87 35.24
CA ILE A 715 -22.33 16.50 35.70
C ILE A 715 -22.34 16.49 37.24
N PRO A 716 -23.48 16.16 37.88
CA PRO A 716 -23.58 16.11 39.32
C PRO A 716 -22.61 15.08 39.93
N ILE A 717 -22.12 15.37 41.13
CA ILE A 717 -21.15 14.53 41.85
C ILE A 717 -21.60 13.06 41.95
N GLN A 718 -22.88 12.81 42.21
CA GLN A 718 -23.44 11.46 42.35
C GLN A 718 -23.40 10.63 41.07
N ASP A 719 -23.31 11.27 39.90
CA ASP A 719 -23.30 10.61 38.60
C ASP A 719 -21.88 10.43 38.06
N ARG A 720 -20.86 10.88 38.81
CA ARG A 720 -19.45 10.74 38.45
C ARG A 720 -18.93 9.40 38.94
N HIS A 721 -18.28 8.67 38.05
CA HIS A 721 -17.65 7.41 38.43
C HIS A 721 -16.55 7.65 39.47
N ASN A 722 -16.68 7.00 40.63
CA ASN A 722 -15.73 7.07 41.73
C ASN A 722 -15.46 5.65 42.27
N PRO A 723 -14.49 4.92 41.67
CA PRO A 723 -14.36 3.48 41.85
C PRO A 723 -13.96 3.02 43.26
N ASP A 724 -13.67 3.91 44.20
CA ASP A 724 -13.32 3.58 45.60
C ASP A 724 -13.74 4.67 46.62
N LYS A 725 -14.74 5.51 46.30
CA LYS A 725 -15.18 6.65 47.13
C LYS A 725 -14.01 7.57 47.55
N ILE A 726 -13.05 7.75 46.66
CA ILE A 726 -11.91 8.64 46.87
C ILE A 726 -12.34 10.10 46.84
N ASP A 727 -11.47 10.97 47.34
CA ASP A 727 -11.72 12.40 47.37
C ASP A 727 -11.96 12.95 45.96
N ILE A 728 -13.14 13.51 45.76
CA ILE A 728 -13.63 14.09 44.50
C ILE A 728 -13.73 15.62 44.57
N THR A 729 -13.19 16.24 45.62
CA THR A 729 -13.19 17.71 45.78
C THR A 729 -12.48 18.44 44.63
N HIS A 730 -11.56 17.75 43.95
CA HIS A 730 -10.80 18.29 42.82
C HIS A 730 -11.47 18.05 41.45
N ASP A 731 -12.63 17.36 41.42
CA ASP A 731 -13.39 17.00 40.22
C ASP A 731 -12.66 16.07 39.23
N ASP A 732 -11.61 15.35 39.64
CA ASP A 732 -10.80 14.52 38.73
C ASP A 732 -11.53 13.27 38.23
N MET A 733 -11.20 12.84 37.01
CA MET A 733 -11.69 11.59 36.42
C MET A 733 -10.82 10.42 36.83
N TYR A 734 -11.48 9.36 37.31
CA TYR A 734 -10.80 8.16 37.80
C TYR A 734 -11.23 6.91 37.04
N GLY A 735 -10.29 5.99 36.84
CA GLY A 735 -10.49 4.66 36.27
C GLY A 735 -9.46 3.68 36.83
N ARG A 736 -9.11 2.62 36.09
CA ARG A 736 -8.17 1.58 36.57
C ARG A 736 -7.23 1.13 35.45
N VAL A 737 -5.96 0.93 35.78
CA VAL A 737 -4.91 0.39 34.88
C VAL A 737 -4.01 -0.53 35.73
N TRP A 738 -2.68 -0.50 35.56
CA TRP A 738 -1.72 -1.34 36.25
C TRP A 738 -1.67 -1.15 37.77
N PRO A 739 -1.69 0.09 38.31
CA PRO A 739 -1.67 0.29 39.76
C PRO A 739 -2.90 -0.36 40.44
N PRO A 740 -2.76 -0.91 41.66
CA PRO A 740 -3.82 -1.66 42.36
C PRO A 740 -4.96 -0.78 42.91
N GLY A 741 -5.14 0.43 42.40
CA GLY A 741 -6.11 1.42 42.87
C GLY A 741 -6.69 2.28 41.73
N PRO A 742 -7.54 3.26 42.06
CA PRO A 742 -8.06 4.20 41.11
C PRO A 742 -6.93 5.12 40.64
N VAL A 743 -6.89 5.40 39.35
CA VAL A 743 -5.88 6.23 38.70
C VAL A 743 -6.52 7.43 38.01
N ALA A 744 -5.81 8.55 37.98
CA ALA A 744 -6.17 9.77 37.26
C ALA A 744 -5.20 10.01 36.10
N TRP A 745 -5.66 10.70 35.05
CA TRP A 745 -4.85 10.98 33.86
C TRP A 745 -4.42 12.44 33.82
N PRO A 746 -3.13 12.74 33.61
CA PRO A 746 -2.63 14.09 33.42
C PRO A 746 -3.11 14.65 32.07
N ASP A 747 -3.48 15.91 32.07
CA ASP A 747 -3.91 16.65 30.90
C ASP A 747 -2.71 17.33 30.25
N PHE A 748 -2.15 16.69 29.23
CA PHE A 748 -0.99 17.17 28.48
C PHE A 748 -1.29 18.38 27.57
N LEU A 749 -2.50 18.94 27.57
CA LEU A 749 -2.77 20.21 26.88
C LEU A 749 -2.43 21.44 27.74
N LYS A 750 -2.16 21.25 29.03
CA LYS A 750 -1.80 22.33 29.96
C LYS A 750 -0.28 22.43 30.11
N ASN A 751 0.25 23.65 30.04
CA ASN A 751 1.70 23.89 30.26
C ASN A 751 2.14 23.50 31.68
N VAL A 752 1.25 23.66 32.68
CA VAL A 752 1.55 23.25 34.07
C VAL A 752 1.77 21.74 34.19
N THR A 753 1.07 20.94 33.41
CA THR A 753 1.22 19.49 33.36
C THR A 753 2.57 19.10 32.77
N HIS A 754 3.05 19.81 31.75
CA HIS A 754 4.38 19.56 31.18
C HIS A 754 5.49 19.79 32.21
N ASN A 755 5.42 20.91 32.94
CA ASN A 755 6.40 21.22 33.98
C ASN A 755 6.36 20.18 35.10
N TRP A 756 5.17 19.81 35.57
CA TRP A 756 5.01 18.76 36.58
C TRP A 756 5.53 17.40 36.10
N TRP A 757 5.30 17.03 34.84
CA TRP A 757 5.84 15.79 34.26
C TRP A 757 7.37 15.80 34.21
N ILE A 758 7.98 16.92 33.81
CA ILE A 758 9.44 17.11 33.79
C ILE A 758 10.02 17.03 35.20
N ASP A 759 9.39 17.67 36.19
CA ASP A 759 9.82 17.61 37.59
C ASP A 759 9.85 16.17 38.10
N ASN A 760 8.84 15.36 37.76
CA ASN A 760 8.76 13.95 38.16
C ASN A 760 9.76 13.06 37.42
N LEU A 761 10.05 13.33 36.15
CA LEU A 761 11.14 12.66 35.42
C LEU A 761 12.50 12.98 36.04
N ASN A 762 12.72 14.24 36.43
CA ASN A 762 13.93 14.66 37.15
C ASN A 762 14.03 13.97 38.52
N HIS A 763 12.90 13.82 39.22
CA HIS A 763 12.84 13.06 40.46
C HIS A 763 13.25 11.61 40.25
N LEU A 764 12.66 10.91 39.28
CA LEU A 764 13.01 9.52 38.94
C LEU A 764 14.49 9.38 38.59
N HIS A 765 15.03 10.34 37.83
CA HIS A 765 16.45 10.40 37.53
C HIS A 765 17.31 10.65 38.78
N SER A 766 16.83 11.44 39.75
CA SER A 766 17.53 11.76 40.99
C SER A 766 17.62 10.56 41.96
N ILE A 767 16.59 9.72 42.03
CA ILE A 767 16.53 8.55 42.92
C ILE A 767 17.31 7.33 42.39
N GLY A 768 18.00 7.50 41.26
CA GLY A 768 18.99 6.54 40.76
C GLY A 768 18.65 5.88 39.43
N TRP A 769 17.46 6.15 38.86
CA TRP A 769 17.13 5.67 37.52
C TRP A 769 17.74 6.56 36.43
N LYS A 770 19.04 6.40 36.18
CA LYS A 770 19.79 7.19 35.19
C LYS A 770 19.48 6.77 33.75
N PHE A 771 18.27 7.02 33.28
CA PHE A 771 17.81 6.63 31.94
C PHE A 771 18.43 7.46 30.80
N ASN A 772 18.50 6.87 29.60
CA ASN A 772 18.96 7.50 28.36
C ASN A 772 17.81 7.80 27.38
N SER A 773 16.71 7.05 27.50
CA SER A 773 15.45 7.23 26.76
C SER A 773 14.27 6.92 27.66
N LEU A 774 13.07 7.24 27.20
CA LEU A 774 11.80 6.94 27.87
C LEU A 774 10.91 6.18 26.89
N TRP A 775 10.26 5.12 27.36
CA TRP A 775 9.16 4.48 26.66
C TRP A 775 7.86 4.90 27.33
N ILE A 776 7.00 5.59 26.59
CA ILE A 776 5.64 5.93 27.05
C ILE A 776 4.65 4.92 26.48
N ASP A 777 3.77 4.39 27.32
CA ASP A 777 2.80 3.35 26.94
C ASP A 777 1.42 3.61 27.55
N MET A 778 0.41 2.84 27.14
CA MET A 778 -0.96 2.89 27.66
C MET A 778 -1.61 4.29 27.52
N ASN A 779 -1.25 5.02 26.47
CA ASN A 779 -1.48 6.45 26.30
C ASN A 779 -2.54 6.81 25.26
N GLU A 780 -3.38 5.86 24.86
CA GLU A 780 -4.50 6.09 23.94
C GLU A 780 -5.51 7.15 24.40
N PRO A 781 -5.89 7.31 25.69
CA PRO A 781 -5.56 6.58 26.94
C PRO A 781 -6.51 5.42 27.31
N ILE A 782 -6.01 4.38 27.98
CA ILE A 782 -6.79 3.18 28.36
C ILE A 782 -7.35 3.22 29.78
N THR A 783 -8.48 2.55 30.02
CA THR A 783 -8.85 1.99 31.33
C THR A 783 -9.20 0.51 31.18
N PHE A 784 -8.80 -0.34 32.12
CA PHE A 784 -9.07 -1.78 32.08
C PHE A 784 -10.55 -2.11 32.30
N ASP A 785 -10.98 -3.17 31.63
CA ASP A 785 -12.33 -3.70 31.64
C ASP A 785 -12.29 -5.17 32.06
N SER A 786 -12.36 -5.43 33.35
CA SER A 786 -12.25 -6.80 33.91
C SER A 786 -13.59 -7.54 34.01
N GLY A 787 -14.67 -7.07 33.35
CA GLY A 787 -15.97 -7.74 33.36
C GLY A 787 -16.72 -7.74 34.71
N GLU A 788 -16.06 -7.46 35.83
CA GLU A 788 -16.62 -7.43 37.19
C GLU A 788 -17.12 -6.02 37.62
N GLY A 789 -17.79 -5.28 36.72
CA GLY A 789 -18.35 -3.96 37.06
C GLY A 789 -17.33 -2.82 37.20
N TYR A 790 -16.07 -3.05 36.85
CA TYR A 790 -14.96 -2.10 36.92
C TYR A 790 -14.86 -1.12 35.73
N ASN A 791 -15.86 -1.09 34.86
CA ASN A 791 -15.92 -0.09 33.80
C ASN A 791 -16.12 1.30 34.40
N ILE A 792 -15.41 2.29 33.84
CA ILE A 792 -15.75 3.68 34.12
C ILE A 792 -17.22 3.89 33.75
N GLN A 793 -18.04 4.19 34.76
CA GLN A 793 -19.47 4.36 34.57
C GLN A 793 -19.72 5.77 34.07
N CYS A 794 -19.77 5.92 32.76
CA CYS A 794 -20.10 7.19 32.14
C CYS A 794 -21.62 7.39 32.16
N PRO A 795 -22.10 8.58 32.61
CA PRO A 795 -23.53 8.90 32.57
C PRO A 795 -24.00 8.89 31.12
N HIS A 796 -25.26 8.51 30.89
CA HIS A 796 -25.84 8.56 29.55
C HIS A 796 -25.78 9.99 29.01
N ASN A 797 -25.08 10.15 27.89
CA ASN A 797 -24.89 11.46 27.29
C ASN A 797 -24.69 11.34 25.77
N GLN A 798 -24.90 12.45 25.07
CA GLN A 798 -24.83 12.53 23.61
C GLN A 798 -23.42 12.35 23.02
N TYR A 799 -22.37 12.36 23.83
CA TYR A 799 -20.98 12.13 23.40
C TYR A 799 -20.60 10.65 23.48
N ASP A 800 -21.12 9.92 24.46
CA ASP A 800 -20.90 8.49 24.66
C ASP A 800 -21.92 7.61 23.93
N ASN A 801 -23.17 8.09 23.79
CA ASN A 801 -24.28 7.37 23.16
C ASN A 801 -24.67 8.05 21.85
N ILE A 802 -23.89 7.75 20.81
CA ILE A 802 -24.03 8.40 19.51
C ILE A 802 -25.19 7.78 18.72
N PRO A 803 -26.15 8.56 18.19
CA PRO A 803 -27.28 8.08 17.39
C PRO A 803 -26.91 7.57 15.98
N ILE A 804 -25.63 7.36 15.68
CA ILE A 804 -25.13 6.81 14.42
C ILE A 804 -24.32 5.55 14.70
N GLU A 805 -24.63 4.48 13.98
CA GLU A 805 -23.81 3.27 13.92
C GLU A 805 -22.55 3.56 13.09
N ILE A 806 -21.39 3.53 13.74
CA ILE A 806 -20.06 3.49 13.12
C ILE A 806 -19.31 2.28 13.67
N LYS A 807 -18.48 1.63 12.84
CA LYS A 807 -17.68 0.48 13.31
C LYS A 807 -16.71 0.84 14.43
N ALA A 808 -16.33 2.12 14.55
CA ALA A 808 -15.48 2.60 15.65
C ALA A 808 -16.15 2.47 17.03
N LEU A 809 -17.48 2.28 17.08
CA LEU A 809 -18.21 1.95 18.31
C LEU A 809 -18.16 0.45 18.63
N TRP A 810 -17.96 -0.43 17.62
CA TRP A 810 -18.10 -1.87 17.74
C TRP A 810 -16.82 -2.55 18.22
N VAL A 811 -16.55 -2.43 19.52
CA VAL A 811 -15.53 -3.22 20.20
C VAL A 811 -16.22 -4.18 21.16
N HIS A 812 -16.10 -5.48 20.94
CA HIS A 812 -16.72 -6.56 21.74
C HIS A 812 -18.27 -6.56 21.82
N GLY A 813 -18.96 -5.97 20.85
CA GLY A 813 -20.43 -6.04 20.75
C GLY A 813 -21.21 -5.04 21.61
N PHE A 814 -20.56 -3.95 22.05
CA PHE A 814 -21.17 -2.86 22.82
C PHE A 814 -21.05 -1.53 22.09
N ASP A 815 -22.12 -0.72 22.06
CA ASP A 815 -22.20 0.56 21.31
C ASP A 815 -21.79 1.79 22.16
N ARG A 816 -20.54 1.89 22.64
CA ARG A 816 -20.05 3.07 23.40
C ARG A 816 -18.58 3.43 23.15
N LEU A 817 -18.29 4.71 22.93
CA LEU A 817 -16.90 5.20 22.74
C LEU A 817 -16.03 5.08 24.00
N SER A 818 -16.60 5.29 25.19
CA SER A 818 -15.90 5.19 26.49
C SER A 818 -15.48 3.78 26.89
N ARG A 819 -15.82 2.75 26.09
CA ARG A 819 -15.37 1.39 26.37
C ARG A 819 -13.84 1.31 26.35
N SER A 820 -13.25 0.84 27.45
CA SER A 820 -11.79 0.75 27.61
C SER A 820 -11.04 2.09 27.49
N THR A 821 -11.70 3.22 27.71
CA THR A 821 -11.07 4.56 27.78
C THR A 821 -11.87 5.48 28.73
N LEU A 822 -11.53 6.76 28.82
CA LEU A 822 -12.21 7.75 29.65
C LEU A 822 -13.61 8.10 29.12
N CYS A 823 -14.43 8.74 29.96
CA CYS A 823 -15.72 9.27 29.53
C CYS A 823 -15.54 10.44 28.55
N MET A 824 -16.30 10.46 27.46
CA MET A 824 -16.17 11.47 26.40
C MET A 824 -16.52 12.90 26.86
N VAL A 825 -17.11 13.06 28.06
CA VAL A 825 -17.40 14.36 28.69
C VAL A 825 -16.21 14.98 29.43
N GLY A 826 -15.06 14.29 29.50
CA GLY A 826 -13.87 14.77 30.20
C GLY A 826 -13.35 16.09 29.63
N VAL A 827 -13.05 17.04 30.52
CA VAL A 827 -12.58 18.38 30.17
C VAL A 827 -11.06 18.42 30.19
N GLN A 828 -10.46 18.89 29.09
CA GLN A 828 -9.02 19.01 28.89
C GLN A 828 -8.66 20.38 28.30
N GLY A 829 -7.46 20.86 28.58
CA GLY A 829 -6.91 22.15 28.20
C GLY A 829 -7.23 23.31 29.15
N GLU A 830 -6.59 24.44 28.90
CA GLU A 830 -6.92 25.72 29.55
C GLU A 830 -8.16 26.33 28.88
N SER A 831 -9.19 26.58 29.68
CA SER A 831 -10.47 27.21 29.29
C SER A 831 -10.30 28.59 28.71
#